data_AF-A0A164Q8G0-F1
#
_entry.id   AF-A0A164Q8G0-F1
#
_cell.length_a   1.000
_cell.length_b   1.000
_cell.length_c   1.000
_cell.angle_alpha   90.00
_cell.angle_beta   90.00
_cell.angle_gamma   90.00
#
_symmetry.space_group_name_H-M   'P 1'
#
loop_
_entity.id
_entity.type
_entity.pdbx_description
1 polymer ?
#
loop_
_entity_poly.entity_id
_entity_poly.type
_entity_poly.pdbx_seq_one_letter_code
_entity_poly.pdbx_strand_id
1 'polypeptide(L)'
;MPFADSTRISAHASSEFGDRDTSETLAQINEMTGSSEGGEWQEVRGALTSIESDLRRPILESDTISYADLVITRLNASSAGAVDATGRDVDEWILKNERWLRSSNGLHWSCGLVKIQDFSGMFRSPSSDSSAITIVRPESMSGHNILDLKRAARIRLQPSASDFAKSFHHITQGVLKGVDWNNLFVAGGIVLGTLLSPPDVAIVSQITSDSEFTKSDIDLYIYGLGPVAACQKIKEVYDIIQSNLGPDVPILVVRNSKTITFFAKYPIRRIQIVLKLVKNPKDVLLNFDLDICAIGFDGEEVFMLPRAVRALETGYNVFTMDLIHGHFLGDRRASQQDRIFKYANRGYGIRILPSYVDALRSHDLGVFGVLGSPPFRMQDIDTIAKTSKQWVSRLIDRYVKWGHTTTPTVVPSPISQGIRESWSRETIPVFTHAMLESRKQIKSDFWSPRSCLSGFALLMRHVALWERGVKGHIRLEEDIWASQVYSASTADGYSYYDTPKYPWDDSFTLDGFVAHIDAYNTALVNAMHHDNASGVSPTHRVSFDRLAKMGIRMTYASDVSLILDSSHNIVVPIFLSEMCVHLINRTVWEALCHAGVENPQLPLRVIDSCMVHERELVEEINEHGNAGQVSIPVAWTLDSISMWQQIDRRIDEIFELIWASYRSLRRSFISHDVRISFEERLLAIVTGSPRSPSLGHQNEHTAFVKWVNTDPLDDQGNYGVMGEGWSHDTDSDKEGSENDFGSEADTEDNA
;
A
#
# COMPACT_ATOMS: atom_id res chain seq x y z
N MET A 1 -12.23 63.88 20.07
CA MET A 1 -12.26 62.69 19.19
C MET A 1 -10.90 62.02 19.26
N PRO A 2 -10.78 60.97 20.07
CA PRO A 2 -10.21 59.72 19.55
C PRO A 2 -11.05 58.51 20.01
N PHE A 3 -10.89 57.36 19.37
CA PHE A 3 -11.22 56.08 20.00
C PHE A 3 -10.19 55.02 19.60
N ALA A 4 -9.55 54.47 20.63
CA ALA A 4 -8.76 53.25 20.63
C ALA A 4 -9.37 52.30 21.67
N ASP A 5 -8.91 51.04 21.66
CA ASP A 5 -9.24 49.94 22.57
C ASP A 5 -10.69 49.42 22.65
N SER A 6 -10.84 48.15 22.29
CA SER A 6 -11.82 47.23 22.88
C SER A 6 -11.34 45.77 22.86
N THR A 7 -10.17 45.49 23.47
CA THR A 7 -9.88 44.13 23.96
C THR A 7 -10.39 44.00 25.40
N ARG A 8 -10.95 42.82 25.76
CA ARG A 8 -11.57 42.47 27.06
C ARG A 8 -12.97 43.06 27.36
N ILE A 9 -14.02 42.45 26.80
CA ILE A 9 -15.23 41.93 27.50
C ILE A 9 -15.75 40.77 26.61
N SER A 10 -16.17 39.59 27.09
CA SER A 10 -16.18 39.00 28.45
C SER A 10 -15.67 37.56 28.41
N ALA A 11 -14.96 37.14 29.48
CA ALA A 11 -14.97 35.76 29.95
C ALA A 11 -15.84 35.73 31.22
N HIS A 12 -17.17 35.64 31.04
CA HIS A 12 -18.17 35.48 32.11
C HIS A 12 -19.54 35.18 31.47
N ALA A 13 -19.75 33.94 31.03
CA ALA A 13 -21.05 33.40 30.61
C ALA A 13 -21.09 31.87 30.75
N SER A 14 -20.40 31.32 31.77
CA SER A 14 -20.13 29.88 31.91
C SER A 14 -20.31 29.40 33.36
N SER A 15 -21.27 29.98 34.10
CA SER A 15 -21.45 29.67 35.53
C SER A 15 -22.90 29.68 36.05
N GLU A 16 -23.93 29.90 35.21
CA GLU A 16 -25.34 29.92 35.65
C GLU A 16 -26.30 29.23 34.66
N PHE A 17 -25.98 28.00 34.26
CA PHE A 17 -26.96 27.00 33.79
C PHE A 17 -26.48 25.60 34.20
N GLY A 18 -26.33 25.40 35.52
CA GLY A 18 -26.13 24.07 36.10
C GLY A 18 -27.48 23.36 36.28
N ASP A 19 -27.48 22.06 35.99
CA ASP A 19 -28.42 21.04 36.45
C ASP A 19 -29.90 21.44 36.55
N ARG A 20 -30.58 21.33 35.41
CA ARG A 20 -31.91 20.72 35.39
C ARG A 20 -31.90 19.54 34.45
N ASP A 21 -32.10 18.36 35.02
CA ASP A 21 -31.99 17.10 34.33
C ASP A 21 -33.15 16.97 33.32
N THR A 22 -32.82 16.84 32.03
CA THR A 22 -33.79 16.60 30.97
C THR A 22 -34.46 15.23 31.15
N SER A 23 -33.84 14.29 31.88
CA SER A 23 -34.43 13.01 32.25
C SER A 23 -35.50 13.16 33.34
N GLU A 24 -35.29 13.99 34.38
CA GLU A 24 -36.33 14.33 35.37
C GLU A 24 -37.53 15.01 34.69
N THR A 25 -37.27 15.89 33.72
CA THR A 25 -38.33 16.60 32.98
C THR A 25 -39.16 15.61 32.15
N LEU A 26 -38.52 14.64 31.48
CA LEU A 26 -39.20 13.58 30.75
C LEU A 26 -39.94 12.58 31.66
N ALA A 27 -39.43 12.33 32.88
CA ALA A 27 -40.10 11.50 33.88
C ALA A 27 -41.38 12.16 34.41
N GLN A 28 -41.33 13.46 34.74
CA GLN A 28 -42.51 14.23 35.16
C GLN A 28 -43.57 14.30 34.05
N ILE A 29 -43.16 14.44 32.78
CA ILE A 29 -44.09 14.39 31.64
C ILE A 29 -44.77 13.01 31.54
N ASN A 30 -44.06 11.90 31.80
CA ASN A 30 -44.67 10.57 31.80
C ASN A 30 -45.74 10.41 32.90
N GLU A 31 -45.52 10.92 34.12
CA GLU A 31 -46.55 10.89 35.19
C GLU A 31 -47.81 11.71 34.84
N MET A 32 -47.68 12.78 34.06
CA MET A 32 -48.80 13.65 33.67
C MET A 32 -49.65 13.13 32.49
N THR A 33 -49.20 12.12 31.74
CA THR A 33 -49.95 11.58 30.58
C THR A 33 -51.22 10.77 30.92
N GLY A 34 -51.57 10.64 32.20
CA GLY A 34 -52.76 9.91 32.67
C GLY A 34 -54.08 10.68 32.67
N SER A 35 -54.08 11.99 32.38
CA SER A 35 -55.28 12.86 32.41
C SER A 35 -55.62 13.46 31.03
N SER A 36 -56.80 14.07 30.92
CA SER A 36 -57.46 14.48 29.67
C SER A 36 -56.83 15.65 28.90
N GLU A 37 -55.55 15.97 29.15
CA GLU A 37 -54.78 17.05 28.50
C GLU A 37 -53.66 16.50 27.58
N GLY A 38 -53.71 15.21 27.22
CA GLY A 38 -52.65 14.52 26.47
C GLY A 38 -52.33 15.04 25.06
N GLY A 39 -53.05 16.04 24.54
CA GLY A 39 -52.78 16.68 23.25
C GLY A 39 -51.62 17.69 23.30
N GLU A 40 -51.68 18.68 24.20
CA GLU A 40 -50.62 19.69 24.34
C GLU A 40 -49.29 19.06 24.75
N TRP A 41 -49.30 18.06 25.62
CA TRP A 41 -48.09 17.34 26.02
C TRP A 41 -47.48 16.47 24.90
N GLN A 42 -48.27 16.06 23.89
CA GLN A 42 -47.72 15.44 22.68
C GLN A 42 -47.04 16.46 21.76
N GLU A 43 -47.59 17.68 21.62
CA GLU A 43 -46.94 18.76 20.86
C GLU A 43 -45.65 19.23 21.55
N VAL A 44 -45.65 19.39 22.88
CA VAL A 44 -44.45 19.73 23.68
C VAL A 44 -43.38 18.63 23.56
N ARG A 45 -43.77 17.35 23.64
CA ARG A 45 -42.85 16.22 23.40
C ARG A 45 -42.29 16.24 21.97
N GLY A 46 -43.12 16.48 20.96
CA GLY A 46 -42.69 16.61 19.56
C GLY A 46 -41.71 17.77 19.35
N ALA A 47 -41.98 18.93 19.94
CA ALA A 47 -41.10 20.11 19.88
C ALA A 47 -39.75 19.84 20.57
N LEU A 48 -39.75 19.23 21.76
CA LEU A 48 -38.52 18.83 22.46
C LEU A 48 -37.70 17.83 21.64
N THR A 49 -38.32 16.79 21.07
CA THR A 49 -37.63 15.83 20.19
C THR A 49 -37.08 16.51 18.92
N SER A 50 -37.80 17.48 18.34
CA SER A 50 -37.30 18.26 17.21
C SER A 50 -36.06 19.06 17.59
N ILE A 51 -36.12 19.84 18.67
CA ILE A 51 -35.01 20.66 19.19
C ILE A 51 -33.78 19.79 19.50
N GLU A 52 -33.98 18.63 20.13
CA GLU A 52 -32.90 17.67 20.41
C GLU A 52 -32.29 17.11 19.10
N SER A 53 -33.09 16.89 18.06
CA SER A 53 -32.60 16.48 16.73
C SER A 53 -31.85 17.61 16.00
N ASP A 54 -32.35 18.84 16.11
CA ASP A 54 -31.78 20.02 15.44
C ASP A 54 -30.51 20.53 16.13
N LEU A 55 -30.33 20.25 17.44
CA LEU A 55 -29.07 20.46 18.16
C LEU A 55 -28.05 19.32 17.91
N ARG A 56 -28.51 18.07 17.72
CA ARG A 56 -27.63 16.93 17.40
C ARG A 56 -27.09 16.96 15.97
N ARG A 57 -27.87 17.45 14.99
CA ARG A 57 -27.49 17.44 13.57
C ARG A 57 -26.18 18.22 13.29
N PRO A 58 -25.97 19.47 13.76
CA PRO A 58 -24.71 20.19 13.58
C PRO A 58 -23.51 19.52 14.25
N ILE A 59 -23.72 18.85 15.39
CA ILE A 59 -22.67 18.15 16.13
C ILE A 59 -22.18 16.91 15.36
N LEU A 60 -23.12 16.12 14.82
CA LEU A 60 -22.82 14.95 13.98
C LEU A 60 -22.28 15.31 12.59
N GLU A 61 -22.47 16.55 12.14
CA GLU A 61 -21.92 17.09 10.89
C GLU A 61 -20.56 17.78 11.07
N SER A 62 -20.08 17.95 12.30
CA SER A 62 -18.76 18.51 12.56
C SER A 62 -17.65 17.50 12.22
N ASP A 63 -16.75 17.89 11.31
CA ASP A 63 -15.55 17.10 10.99
C ASP A 63 -14.53 17.07 12.15
N THR A 64 -14.75 17.86 13.22
CA THR A 64 -13.82 18.02 14.36
C THR A 64 -14.32 17.39 15.66
N ILE A 65 -15.50 16.77 15.68
CA ILE A 65 -15.97 16.02 16.86
C ILE A 65 -15.00 14.87 17.16
N SER A 66 -14.82 14.50 18.44
CA SER A 66 -14.02 13.30 18.73
C SER A 66 -14.75 12.06 18.21
N TYR A 67 -13.99 11.07 17.74
CA TYR A 67 -14.59 9.84 17.23
C TYR A 67 -15.30 9.04 18.34
N ALA A 68 -14.85 9.15 19.60
CA ALA A 68 -15.55 8.59 20.75
C ALA A 68 -16.94 9.23 20.94
N ASP A 69 -17.04 10.57 20.92
CA ASP A 69 -18.32 11.29 21.07
C ASP A 69 -19.28 10.99 19.90
N LEU A 70 -18.76 10.90 18.68
CA LEU A 70 -19.52 10.49 17.49
C LEU A 70 -20.15 9.11 17.69
N VAL A 71 -19.35 8.13 18.14
CA VAL A 71 -19.84 6.77 18.34
C VAL A 71 -20.83 6.69 19.51
N ILE A 72 -20.52 7.30 20.66
CA ILE A 72 -21.44 7.36 21.81
C ILE A 72 -22.79 7.98 21.40
N THR A 73 -22.78 9.06 20.62
CA THR A 73 -23.99 9.71 20.12
C THR A 73 -24.80 8.77 19.21
N ARG A 74 -24.14 8.02 18.31
CA ARG A 74 -24.78 7.02 17.43
C ARG A 74 -25.32 5.80 18.18
N LEU A 75 -24.61 5.33 19.22
CA LEU A 75 -25.05 4.22 20.08
C LEU A 75 -26.35 4.60 20.80
N ASN A 76 -26.38 5.78 21.44
CA ASN A 76 -27.55 6.29 22.16
C ASN A 76 -28.76 6.56 21.23
N ALA A 77 -28.51 7.00 20.00
CA ALA A 77 -29.58 7.13 18.99
C ALA A 77 -30.17 5.77 18.56
N SER A 78 -29.34 4.72 18.47
CA SER A 78 -29.76 3.39 18.04
C SER A 78 -30.70 2.69 19.04
N SER A 79 -30.56 2.98 20.33
CA SER A 79 -31.48 2.51 21.39
C SER A 79 -32.89 3.10 21.34
N ALA A 80 -33.13 4.15 20.54
CA ALA A 80 -34.43 4.81 20.41
C ALA A 80 -35.31 4.27 19.25
N GLY A 81 -34.94 3.13 18.66
CA GLY A 81 -35.76 2.44 17.64
C GLY A 81 -35.81 3.11 16.27
N ALA A 82 -34.99 4.14 16.03
CA ALA A 82 -34.84 4.78 14.73
C ALA A 82 -33.66 4.18 13.95
N VAL A 83 -33.84 4.05 12.63
CA VAL A 83 -32.73 4.00 11.68
C VAL A 83 -31.82 5.21 11.95
N ASP A 84 -30.49 5.01 11.94
CA ASP A 84 -29.47 6.02 12.28
C ASP A 84 -29.93 7.43 11.89
N ALA A 85 -30.12 8.32 12.88
CA ALA A 85 -30.95 9.53 12.76
C ALA A 85 -30.44 10.58 11.75
N THR A 86 -29.35 10.29 11.05
CA THR A 86 -28.76 11.09 9.97
C THR A 86 -28.70 10.37 8.62
N GLY A 87 -29.05 9.08 8.57
CA GLY A 87 -28.97 8.20 7.39
C GLY A 87 -27.57 7.98 6.82
N ARG A 88 -26.51 8.49 7.47
CA ARG A 88 -25.15 8.53 6.91
C ARG A 88 -24.19 7.56 7.58
N ASP A 89 -23.54 6.75 6.75
CA ASP A 89 -22.50 5.81 7.18
C ASP A 89 -21.40 6.50 8.01
N VAL A 90 -20.83 5.80 8.98
CA VAL A 90 -19.72 6.33 9.78
C VAL A 90 -18.47 6.57 8.93
N ASP A 91 -18.30 5.77 7.88
CA ASP A 91 -17.16 5.87 6.97
C ASP A 91 -17.17 7.17 6.16
N GLU A 92 -18.34 7.74 5.85
CA GLU A 92 -18.48 9.07 5.20
C GLU A 92 -17.98 10.22 6.10
N TRP A 93 -18.15 10.09 7.43
CA TRP A 93 -17.58 11.03 8.38
C TRP A 93 -16.07 10.83 8.52
N ILE A 94 -15.61 9.58 8.60
CA ILE A 94 -14.18 9.23 8.71
C ILE A 94 -13.38 9.80 7.53
N LEU A 95 -13.90 9.70 6.30
CA LEU A 95 -13.26 10.25 5.10
C LEU A 95 -13.13 11.78 5.12
N LYS A 96 -14.04 12.50 5.79
CA LYS A 96 -13.95 13.96 5.97
C LYS A 96 -13.02 14.34 7.13
N ASN A 97 -13.19 13.69 8.29
CA ASN A 97 -12.34 13.87 9.45
C ASN A 97 -10.86 13.64 9.12
N GLU A 98 -10.55 12.68 8.24
CA GLU A 98 -9.18 12.46 7.75
C GLU A 98 -8.60 13.68 7.01
N ARG A 99 -9.40 14.40 6.22
CA ARG A 99 -8.97 15.66 5.55
C ARG A 99 -8.68 16.76 6.59
N TRP A 100 -9.48 16.83 7.65
CA TRP A 100 -9.23 17.73 8.77
C TRP A 100 -7.96 17.34 9.54
N LEU A 101 -7.73 16.05 9.80
CA LEU A 101 -6.53 15.54 10.47
C LEU A 101 -5.24 15.85 9.70
N ARG A 102 -5.29 15.88 8.36
CA ARG A 102 -4.20 16.29 7.47
C ARG A 102 -3.94 17.81 7.48
N SER A 103 -4.93 18.61 7.86
CA SER A 103 -4.78 20.07 7.91
C SER A 103 -3.86 20.50 9.05
N SER A 104 -3.10 21.57 8.84
CA SER A 104 -2.30 22.21 9.89
C SER A 104 -3.20 23.08 10.77
N ASN A 105 -3.96 22.44 11.64
CA ASN A 105 -4.93 23.06 12.55
C ASN A 105 -4.31 23.69 13.82
N GLY A 106 -3.00 23.62 13.98
CA GLY A 106 -2.27 24.18 15.14
C GLY A 106 -2.46 23.42 16.46
N LEU A 107 -3.19 22.30 16.45
CA LEU A 107 -3.41 21.45 17.62
C LEU A 107 -2.25 20.48 17.84
N HIS A 108 -2.21 19.87 19.02
CA HIS A 108 -1.29 18.76 19.29
C HIS A 108 -1.54 17.61 18.31
N TRP A 109 -0.48 16.90 17.89
CA TRP A 109 -0.59 15.89 16.83
C TRP A 109 -1.55 14.74 17.17
N SER A 110 -1.75 14.46 18.46
CA SER A 110 -2.65 13.41 18.95
C SER A 110 -4.14 13.81 18.93
N CYS A 111 -4.48 15.08 18.67
CA CYS A 111 -5.87 15.53 18.64
C CYS A 111 -6.64 14.86 17.49
N GLY A 112 -7.75 14.19 17.82
CA GLY A 112 -8.57 13.41 16.88
C GLY A 112 -8.06 12.00 16.59
N LEU A 113 -6.94 11.58 17.20
CA LEU A 113 -6.57 10.17 17.29
C LEU A 113 -7.35 9.47 18.41
N VAL A 114 -7.43 8.15 18.33
CA VAL A 114 -8.01 7.28 19.35
C VAL A 114 -6.89 6.56 20.11
N LYS A 115 -7.05 6.39 21.42
CA LYS A 115 -6.16 5.64 22.29
C LYS A 115 -6.79 4.34 22.78
N ILE A 116 -5.98 3.43 23.32
CA ILE A 116 -6.49 2.16 23.88
C ILE A 116 -7.37 2.38 25.12
N GLN A 117 -7.06 3.41 25.93
CA GLN A 117 -7.85 3.83 27.09
C GLN A 117 -9.29 4.25 26.74
N ASP A 118 -9.53 4.69 25.50
CA ASP A 118 -10.83 5.21 25.08
C ASP A 118 -11.82 4.07 24.75
N PHE A 119 -11.32 2.84 24.56
CA PHE A 119 -12.08 1.68 24.06
C PHE A 119 -13.34 1.32 24.87
N SER A 120 -13.37 1.62 26.16
CA SER A 120 -14.49 1.27 27.06
C SER A 120 -15.82 1.90 26.66
N GLY A 121 -15.80 3.04 25.94
CA GLY A 121 -17.00 3.73 25.43
C GLY A 121 -17.22 3.61 23.92
N MET A 122 -16.37 2.89 23.18
CA MET A 122 -16.27 3.04 21.72
C MET A 122 -16.85 1.91 20.86
N PHE A 123 -16.98 0.70 21.38
CA PHE A 123 -17.47 -0.43 20.57
C PHE A 123 -18.96 -0.70 20.86
N ARG A 124 -19.67 -1.30 19.90
CA ARG A 124 -20.99 -1.87 20.16
C ARG A 124 -20.87 -3.08 21.10
N SER A 125 -21.48 -2.99 22.28
CA SER A 125 -21.61 -4.08 23.26
C SER A 125 -20.30 -4.83 23.57
N PRO A 126 -19.20 -4.14 23.97
CA PRO A 126 -17.96 -4.79 24.34
C PRO A 126 -18.17 -5.66 25.58
N SER A 127 -17.60 -6.86 25.57
CA SER A 127 -17.47 -7.68 26.77
C SER A 127 -16.02 -7.58 27.24
N SER A 128 -15.79 -6.83 28.31
CA SER A 128 -14.48 -6.71 28.94
C SER A 128 -14.37 -7.69 30.11
N ASP A 129 -13.28 -8.43 30.14
CA ASP A 129 -12.81 -9.17 31.32
C ASP A 129 -11.47 -8.56 31.80
N SER A 130 -10.85 -9.12 32.84
CA SER A 130 -9.57 -8.61 33.36
C SER A 130 -8.36 -8.86 32.44
N SER A 131 -8.53 -9.62 31.37
CA SER A 131 -7.48 -10.07 30.44
C SER A 131 -7.60 -9.45 29.05
N ALA A 132 -8.81 -9.09 28.61
CA ALA A 132 -9.09 -8.62 27.25
C ALA A 132 -10.41 -7.85 27.11
N ILE A 133 -10.45 -6.97 26.11
CA ILE A 133 -11.68 -6.37 25.58
C ILE A 133 -12.15 -7.21 24.39
N THR A 134 -13.32 -7.85 24.48
CA THR A 134 -13.87 -8.70 23.42
C THR A 134 -14.94 -7.95 22.62
N ILE A 135 -14.70 -7.82 21.32
CA ILE A 135 -15.59 -7.18 20.35
C ILE A 135 -16.35 -8.25 19.56
N VAL A 136 -17.67 -8.06 19.41
CA VAL A 136 -18.51 -8.84 18.48
C VAL A 136 -18.71 -8.00 17.23
N ARG A 137 -18.32 -8.53 16.07
CA ARG A 137 -18.44 -7.82 14.80
C ARG A 137 -19.85 -8.00 14.21
N PRO A 138 -20.39 -7.04 13.44
CA PRO A 138 -21.64 -7.21 12.70
C PRO A 138 -21.62 -8.44 11.78
N GLU A 139 -22.74 -9.13 11.59
CA GLU A 139 -22.81 -10.27 10.66
C GLU A 139 -22.61 -9.82 9.20
N SER A 140 -23.20 -8.69 8.83
CA SER A 140 -23.11 -8.09 7.50
C SER A 140 -22.87 -6.57 7.59
N MET A 141 -22.37 -6.00 6.49
CA MET A 141 -22.17 -4.55 6.30
C MET A 141 -22.83 -4.15 4.98
N SER A 142 -23.42 -2.95 4.89
CA SER A 142 -23.96 -2.42 3.64
C SER A 142 -22.86 -2.02 2.66
N GLY A 143 -23.18 -1.99 1.37
CA GLY A 143 -22.22 -1.81 0.27
C GLY A 143 -21.85 -3.14 -0.38
N HIS A 144 -20.73 -3.18 -1.10
CA HIS A 144 -20.20 -4.40 -1.71
C HIS A 144 -18.94 -4.84 -0.96
N ASN A 145 -18.98 -6.02 -0.33
CA ASN A 145 -17.91 -6.55 0.51
C ASN A 145 -17.18 -7.69 -0.20
N ILE A 146 -15.85 -7.71 -0.09
CA ILE A 146 -14.98 -8.75 -0.67
C ILE A 146 -13.86 -9.12 0.32
N LEU A 147 -13.21 -10.25 0.07
CA LEU A 147 -12.03 -10.72 0.82
C LEU A 147 -12.30 -10.96 2.32
N ASP A 148 -13.53 -11.37 2.66
CA ASP A 148 -14.06 -11.49 4.02
C ASP A 148 -14.21 -12.94 4.52
N LEU A 149 -13.90 -13.96 3.72
CA LEU A 149 -14.08 -15.38 4.12
C LEU A 149 -13.27 -15.80 5.37
N LYS A 150 -12.16 -15.13 5.68
CA LYS A 150 -11.35 -15.33 6.89
C LYS A 150 -11.70 -14.35 8.02
N ARG A 151 -12.73 -13.50 7.86
CA ARG A 151 -13.15 -12.50 8.85
C ARG A 151 -13.76 -13.17 10.08
N ALA A 152 -13.05 -13.12 11.20
CA ALA A 152 -13.58 -13.58 12.48
C ALA A 152 -14.80 -12.76 12.94
N ALA A 153 -15.83 -13.44 13.44
CA ALA A 153 -17.04 -12.81 14.01
C ALA A 153 -16.80 -12.16 15.39
N ARG A 154 -15.71 -12.52 16.08
CA ARG A 154 -15.28 -11.94 17.35
C ARG A 154 -13.77 -11.76 17.35
N ILE A 155 -13.28 -10.70 17.99
CA ILE A 155 -11.85 -10.47 18.27
C ILE A 155 -11.65 -10.10 19.75
N ARG A 156 -10.45 -10.35 20.28
CA ARG A 156 -10.03 -9.93 21.63
C ARG A 156 -8.89 -8.92 21.49
N LEU A 157 -8.96 -7.81 22.21
CA LEU A 157 -7.94 -6.77 22.26
C LEU A 157 -7.28 -6.72 23.65
N GLN A 158 -6.05 -6.20 23.71
CA GLN A 158 -5.41 -5.84 24.98
C GLN A 158 -6.30 -4.88 25.79
N PRO A 159 -6.42 -5.05 27.12
CA PRO A 159 -7.34 -4.26 27.94
C PRO A 159 -6.77 -2.90 28.36
N SER A 160 -5.45 -2.69 28.27
CA SER A 160 -4.80 -1.44 28.66
C SER A 160 -3.47 -1.21 27.93
N ALA A 161 -2.98 0.04 27.92
CA ALA A 161 -1.65 0.39 27.40
C ALA A 161 -0.52 -0.34 28.14
N SER A 162 -0.68 -0.56 29.46
CA SER A 162 0.26 -1.32 30.30
C SER A 162 0.36 -2.78 29.86
N ASP A 163 -0.76 -3.43 29.57
CA ASP A 163 -0.79 -4.84 29.16
C ASP A 163 -0.36 -5.02 27.69
N PHE A 164 -0.67 -4.03 26.85
CA PHE A 164 -0.05 -3.89 25.53
C PHE A 164 1.47 -3.80 25.65
N ALA A 165 2.02 -2.89 26.47
CA ALA A 165 3.46 -2.68 26.58
C ALA A 165 4.21 -3.91 27.11
N LYS A 166 3.65 -4.65 28.08
CA LYS A 166 4.17 -5.96 28.52
C LYS A 166 4.20 -6.97 27.38
N SER A 167 3.10 -7.07 26.64
CA SER A 167 2.96 -8.01 25.51
C SER A 167 3.90 -7.64 24.36
N PHE A 168 4.05 -6.35 24.07
CA PHE A 168 4.99 -5.80 23.08
C PHE A 168 6.43 -6.15 23.45
N HIS A 169 6.82 -5.92 24.71
CA HIS A 169 8.14 -6.27 25.23
C HIS A 169 8.43 -7.77 25.07
N HIS A 170 7.44 -8.64 25.36
CA HIS A 170 7.56 -10.08 25.18
C HIS A 170 7.69 -10.49 23.70
N ILE A 171 6.80 -10.02 22.83
CA ILE A 171 6.75 -10.38 21.40
C ILE A 171 7.98 -9.84 20.64
N THR A 172 8.57 -8.73 21.09
CA THR A 172 9.82 -8.16 20.57
C THR A 172 11.07 -8.71 21.27
N GLN A 173 10.94 -9.66 22.21
CA GLN A 173 12.04 -10.25 22.98
C GLN A 173 12.92 -9.21 23.70
N GLY A 174 12.36 -8.05 24.02
CA GLY A 174 13.05 -6.96 24.71
C GLY A 174 14.12 -6.21 23.90
N VAL A 175 14.24 -6.39 22.58
CA VAL A 175 15.30 -5.74 21.77
C VAL A 175 15.26 -4.21 21.80
N LEU A 176 14.08 -3.61 22.06
CA LEU A 176 13.88 -2.16 22.20
C LEU A 176 13.94 -1.67 23.66
N LYS A 177 14.42 -2.49 24.61
CA LYS A 177 14.50 -2.11 26.02
C LYS A 177 15.46 -0.93 26.21
N GLY A 178 15.01 0.13 26.87
CA GLY A 178 15.82 1.32 27.13
C GLY A 178 15.99 2.27 25.95
N VAL A 179 15.31 2.04 24.82
CA VAL A 179 15.24 3.02 23.72
C VAL A 179 14.61 4.31 24.21
N ASP A 180 15.24 5.44 23.89
CA ASP A 180 14.65 6.77 24.03
C ASP A 180 13.65 7.01 22.89
N TRP A 181 12.36 7.00 23.25
CA TRP A 181 11.24 7.14 22.31
C TRP A 181 11.04 8.55 21.76
N ASN A 182 11.75 9.56 22.26
CA ASN A 182 11.73 10.88 21.62
C ASN A 182 12.13 10.75 20.14
N ASN A 183 11.29 11.30 19.25
CA ASN A 183 11.43 11.23 17.80
C ASN A 183 11.33 9.81 17.19
N LEU A 184 10.85 8.80 17.94
CA LEU A 184 10.61 7.44 17.45
C LEU A 184 9.16 6.98 17.63
N PHE A 185 8.67 6.22 16.66
CA PHE A 185 7.33 5.64 16.68
C PHE A 185 7.32 4.27 16.00
N VAL A 186 6.77 3.25 16.63
CA VAL A 186 6.56 1.93 15.99
C VAL A 186 5.13 1.91 15.43
N ALA A 187 4.91 1.39 14.22
CA ALA A 187 3.57 1.36 13.65
C ALA A 187 3.26 0.09 12.84
N GLY A 188 2.00 -0.07 12.44
CA GLY A 188 1.57 -1.12 11.53
C GLY A 188 1.49 -2.51 12.15
N GLY A 189 2.06 -3.51 11.45
CA GLY A 189 1.71 -4.92 11.61
C GLY A 189 2.03 -5.51 12.99
N ILE A 190 3.15 -5.12 13.60
CA ILE A 190 3.57 -5.61 14.91
C ILE A 190 2.72 -5.03 16.05
N VAL A 191 2.31 -3.76 15.94
CA VAL A 191 1.45 -3.08 16.92
C VAL A 191 0.05 -3.68 16.87
N LEU A 192 -0.51 -3.83 15.66
CA LEU A 192 -1.78 -4.52 15.44
C LEU A 192 -1.77 -5.96 15.98
N GLY A 193 -0.73 -6.74 15.66
CA GLY A 193 -0.58 -8.12 16.14
C GLY A 193 -0.51 -8.22 17.66
N THR A 194 0.21 -7.29 18.31
CA THR A 194 0.30 -7.20 19.77
C THR A 194 -1.04 -6.81 20.40
N LEU A 195 -1.77 -5.87 19.79
CA LEU A 195 -3.08 -5.45 20.25
C LEU A 195 -4.10 -6.61 20.20
N LEU A 196 -4.01 -7.48 19.19
CA LEU A 196 -4.90 -8.63 18.98
C LEU A 196 -4.51 -9.88 19.82
N SER A 197 -3.46 -9.82 20.65
CA SER A 197 -2.89 -10.99 21.35
C SER A 197 -2.87 -10.86 22.89
N PRO A 198 -4.04 -10.71 23.56
CA PRO A 198 -4.11 -10.59 25.03
C PRO A 198 -3.75 -11.90 25.78
N PRO A 199 -3.35 -11.84 27.07
CA PRO A 199 -2.71 -12.96 27.78
C PRO A 199 -3.54 -14.23 27.96
N ASP A 200 -4.86 -14.14 28.15
CA ASP A 200 -5.75 -15.31 28.31
C ASP A 200 -6.16 -15.96 26.97
N VAL A 201 -5.49 -15.61 25.88
CA VAL A 201 -5.40 -16.48 24.71
C VAL A 201 -4.44 -17.60 25.10
N ALA A 202 -4.97 -18.64 25.77
CA ALA A 202 -4.28 -19.80 26.37
C ALA A 202 -3.64 -20.74 25.32
N ILE A 203 -2.95 -20.13 24.38
CA ILE A 203 -2.76 -20.56 23.01
C ILE A 203 -1.47 -19.90 22.53
N VAL A 204 -0.36 -20.40 23.07
CA VAL A 204 0.95 -20.37 22.39
C VAL A 204 1.10 -21.61 21.47
N SER A 205 -0.01 -22.36 21.22
CA SER A 205 0.03 -23.62 20.45
C SER A 205 -1.17 -24.01 19.56
N GLN A 206 -2.30 -23.27 19.47
CA GLN A 206 -3.51 -23.73 18.71
C GLN A 206 -4.27 -22.72 17.81
N ILE A 207 -4.04 -21.41 17.96
CA ILE A 207 -4.28 -20.32 16.97
C ILE A 207 -2.92 -19.81 16.46
N THR A 208 -1.88 -20.08 17.24
CA THR A 208 -0.48 -19.70 17.04
C THR A 208 0.38 -20.83 16.50
N SER A 209 -0.22 -21.91 15.96
CA SER A 209 0.50 -22.78 15.03
C SER A 209 0.95 -22.00 13.78
N ASP A 210 0.24 -20.92 13.43
CA ASP A 210 0.69 -19.92 12.46
C ASP A 210 -0.05 -18.59 12.68
N SER A 211 0.29 -17.83 13.73
CA SER A 211 -0.20 -16.45 13.83
C SER A 211 0.42 -15.64 12.69
N GLU A 212 -0.39 -15.24 11.72
CA GLU A 212 0.07 -14.47 10.55
C GLU A 212 0.72 -13.12 10.94
N PHE A 213 0.50 -12.67 12.19
CA PHE A 213 1.16 -11.51 12.79
C PHE A 213 2.53 -11.82 13.41
N THR A 214 2.79 -13.06 13.82
CA THR A 214 4.09 -13.54 14.36
C THR A 214 5.22 -13.45 13.33
N LYS A 215 4.92 -13.24 12.04
CA LYS A 215 5.90 -12.97 10.97
C LYS A 215 6.06 -11.47 10.65
N SER A 216 5.48 -10.57 11.45
CA SER A 216 5.62 -9.11 11.25
C SER A 216 6.96 -8.59 11.79
N ASP A 217 7.53 -7.64 11.05
CA ASP A 217 8.75 -6.94 11.42
C ASP A 217 8.46 -5.75 12.36
N ILE A 218 9.50 -5.21 12.97
CA ILE A 218 9.41 -4.04 13.84
C ILE A 218 9.66 -2.79 12.97
N ASP A 219 8.57 -2.22 12.42
CA ASP A 219 8.60 -1.00 11.60
C ASP A 219 8.75 0.25 12.49
N LEU A 220 9.96 0.81 12.53
CA LEU A 220 10.32 2.06 13.22
C LEU A 220 10.28 3.26 12.27
N TYR A 221 9.66 4.34 12.73
CA TYR A 221 9.59 5.64 12.06
C TYR A 221 10.31 6.69 12.90
N ILE A 222 11.12 7.52 12.25
CA ILE A 222 11.72 8.71 12.85
C ILE A 222 10.89 9.94 12.48
N TYR A 223 10.49 10.73 13.46
CA TYR A 223 9.66 11.92 13.25
C TYR A 223 10.27 13.19 13.84
N GLY A 224 9.95 14.35 13.26
CA GLY A 224 10.33 15.67 13.78
C GLY A 224 11.84 16.01 13.65
N LEU A 225 12.63 15.18 12.97
CA LEU A 225 14.06 15.39 12.74
C LEU A 225 14.36 15.65 11.25
N GLY A 226 15.37 16.47 10.98
CA GLY A 226 15.98 16.58 9.65
C GLY A 226 16.90 15.38 9.33
N PRO A 227 17.31 15.19 8.06
CA PRO A 227 17.99 13.97 7.61
C PRO A 227 19.30 13.67 8.37
N VAL A 228 20.10 14.69 8.71
CA VAL A 228 21.35 14.52 9.48
C VAL A 228 21.06 14.01 10.90
N ALA A 229 20.09 14.61 11.59
CA ALA A 229 19.71 14.21 12.94
C ALA A 229 19.01 12.84 12.97
N ALA A 230 18.23 12.51 11.93
CA ALA A 230 17.65 11.19 11.75
C ALA A 230 18.73 10.11 11.59
N CYS A 231 19.78 10.37 10.80
CA CYS A 231 20.94 9.47 10.68
C CYS A 231 21.68 9.28 12.02
N GLN A 232 21.72 10.28 12.90
CA GLN A 232 22.26 10.13 14.25
C GLN A 232 21.33 9.28 15.15
N LYS A 233 20.01 9.49 15.09
CA LYS A 233 19.02 8.68 15.82
C LYS A 233 19.04 7.21 15.40
N ILE A 234 19.35 6.91 14.14
CA ILE A 234 19.60 5.54 13.66
C ILE A 234 20.76 4.88 14.42
N LYS A 235 21.86 5.60 14.67
CA LYS A 235 23.03 5.08 15.39
C LYS A 235 22.69 4.79 16.86
N GLU A 236 22.00 5.72 17.52
CA GLU A 236 21.53 5.54 18.90
C GLU A 236 20.63 4.30 19.04
N VAL A 237 19.71 4.09 18.11
CA VAL A 237 18.84 2.91 18.07
C VAL A 237 19.63 1.63 17.86
N TYR A 238 20.61 1.64 16.95
CA TYR A 238 21.50 0.51 16.69
C TYR A 238 22.32 0.11 17.93
N ASP A 239 22.96 1.07 18.59
CA ASP A 239 23.79 0.84 19.79
C ASP A 239 22.97 0.19 20.92
N ILE A 240 21.74 0.66 21.14
CA ILE A 240 20.82 0.10 22.14
C ILE A 240 20.41 -1.32 21.76
N ILE A 241 20.06 -1.59 20.50
CA ILE A 241 19.69 -2.93 20.03
C ILE A 241 20.86 -3.91 20.16
N GLN A 242 22.07 -3.53 19.73
CA GLN A 242 23.26 -4.36 19.89
C GLN A 242 23.56 -4.66 21.38
N SER A 243 23.38 -3.67 22.27
CA SER A 243 23.55 -3.86 23.71
C SER A 243 22.52 -4.84 24.31
N ASN A 244 21.27 -4.83 23.81
CA ASN A 244 20.21 -5.74 24.27
C ASN A 244 20.39 -7.17 23.71
N LEU A 245 20.97 -7.32 22.52
CA LEU A 245 21.29 -8.63 21.94
C LEU A 245 22.55 -9.27 22.54
N GLY A 246 23.50 -8.45 23.00
CA GLY A 246 24.78 -8.87 23.56
C GLY A 246 25.92 -8.80 22.54
N PRO A 247 27.19 -8.78 23.01
CA PRO A 247 28.36 -8.53 22.16
C PRO A 247 28.64 -9.67 21.16
N ASP A 248 28.25 -10.90 21.48
CA ASP A 248 28.53 -12.10 20.66
C ASP A 248 27.43 -12.40 19.63
N VAL A 249 26.36 -11.58 19.56
CA VAL A 249 25.28 -11.75 18.58
C VAL A 249 25.54 -10.85 17.37
N PRO A 250 25.85 -11.43 16.19
CA PRO A 250 26.09 -10.63 15.00
C PRO A 250 24.79 -9.98 14.50
N ILE A 251 24.90 -8.70 14.13
CA ILE A 251 23.88 -7.96 13.38
C ILE A 251 24.42 -7.71 11.96
N LEU A 252 23.56 -7.96 10.97
CA LEU A 252 23.74 -7.48 9.60
C LEU A 252 22.80 -6.29 9.39
N VAL A 253 23.38 -5.11 9.17
CA VAL A 253 22.64 -3.90 8.80
C VAL A 253 22.52 -3.86 7.29
N VAL A 254 21.30 -3.76 6.77
CA VAL A 254 21.02 -3.89 5.34
C VAL A 254 20.18 -2.70 4.87
N ARG A 255 20.60 -2.05 3.78
CA ARG A 255 19.98 -0.82 3.25
C ARG A 255 19.49 -1.03 1.82
N ASN A 256 18.22 -0.71 1.61
CA ASN A 256 17.60 -0.56 0.29
C ASN A 256 17.10 0.91 0.14
N SER A 257 16.39 1.23 -0.94
CA SER A 257 15.91 2.60 -1.21
C SER A 257 14.71 3.08 -0.35
N LYS A 258 14.26 2.28 0.62
CA LYS A 258 13.06 2.53 1.45
C LYS A 258 13.26 2.23 2.94
N THR A 259 14.14 1.29 3.30
CA THR A 259 14.43 0.93 4.69
C THR A 259 15.92 0.67 4.92
N ILE A 260 16.35 0.96 6.15
CA ILE A 260 17.52 0.33 6.78
C ILE A 260 16.96 -0.75 7.72
N THR A 261 17.40 -1.99 7.56
CA THR A 261 16.89 -3.14 8.34
C THR A 261 18.04 -3.81 9.08
N PHE A 262 17.84 -4.07 10.37
CA PHE A 262 18.75 -4.88 11.19
C PHE A 262 18.27 -6.32 11.20
N PHE A 263 19.15 -7.23 10.78
CA PHE A 263 18.95 -8.67 10.81
C PHE A 263 19.88 -9.28 11.86
N ALA A 264 19.33 -10.09 12.76
CA ALA A 264 20.08 -10.93 13.69
C ALA A 264 19.79 -12.41 13.38
N LYS A 265 20.19 -13.33 14.27
CA LYS A 265 19.77 -14.74 14.15
C LYS A 265 18.25 -14.90 14.31
N TYR A 266 17.64 -15.80 13.53
CA TYR A 266 16.27 -16.25 13.79
C TYR A 266 16.17 -16.84 15.22
N PRO A 267 15.06 -16.64 15.96
CA PRO A 267 13.82 -15.94 15.62
C PRO A 267 13.76 -14.46 16.06
N ILE A 268 14.90 -13.77 16.24
CA ILE A 268 14.92 -12.35 16.65
C ILE A 268 14.38 -11.49 15.51
N ARG A 269 13.25 -10.79 15.74
CA ARG A 269 12.54 -10.02 14.72
C ARG A 269 13.46 -9.03 13.99
N ARG A 270 13.29 -8.94 12.68
CA ARG A 270 13.91 -7.89 11.87
C ARG A 270 13.37 -6.52 12.30
N ILE A 271 14.27 -5.54 12.41
CA ILE A 271 13.94 -4.19 12.85
C ILE A 271 14.15 -3.26 11.65
N GLN A 272 13.07 -2.69 11.12
CA GLN A 272 13.09 -1.88 9.90
C GLN A 272 12.90 -0.41 10.23
N ILE A 273 13.92 0.41 10.01
CA ILE A 273 13.81 1.86 10.05
C ILE A 273 13.35 2.34 8.67
N VAL A 274 12.17 2.96 8.63
CA VAL A 274 11.55 3.45 7.40
C VAL A 274 12.16 4.79 7.01
N LEU A 275 12.70 4.90 5.79
CA LEU A 275 13.40 6.08 5.27
C LEU A 275 12.43 7.18 4.78
N LYS A 276 11.42 7.50 5.59
CA LYS A 276 10.44 8.58 5.33
C LYS A 276 10.40 9.52 6.51
N LEU A 277 10.88 10.76 6.32
CA LEU A 277 10.78 11.78 7.36
C LEU A 277 9.34 12.26 7.47
N VAL A 278 8.83 12.33 8.70
CA VAL A 278 7.48 12.79 9.01
C VAL A 278 7.55 13.84 10.12
N LYS A 279 6.58 14.76 10.20
CA LYS A 279 6.67 15.84 11.21
C LYS A 279 6.28 15.34 12.59
N ASN A 280 5.35 14.39 12.66
CA ASN A 280 4.77 13.86 13.90
C ASN A 280 4.20 12.44 13.70
N PRO A 281 3.86 11.70 14.78
CA PRO A 281 3.30 10.35 14.68
C PRO A 281 1.95 10.23 13.96
N LYS A 282 1.06 11.24 14.02
CA LYS A 282 -0.20 11.24 13.25
C LYS A 282 0.09 11.17 11.75
N ASP A 283 1.12 11.85 11.26
CA ASP A 283 1.50 11.78 9.85
C ASP A 283 1.97 10.36 9.47
N VAL A 284 2.59 9.59 10.37
CA VAL A 284 2.88 8.16 10.15
C VAL A 284 1.58 7.39 9.93
N LEU A 285 0.61 7.55 10.83
CA LEU A 285 -0.67 6.84 10.79
C LEU A 285 -1.46 7.18 9.53
N LEU A 286 -1.49 8.46 9.14
CA LEU A 286 -2.22 8.95 7.96
C LEU A 286 -1.72 8.31 6.66
N ASN A 287 -0.42 8.05 6.57
CA ASN A 287 0.25 7.46 5.40
C ASN A 287 -0.05 5.98 5.14
N PHE A 288 -0.65 5.24 6.09
CA PHE A 288 -1.00 3.83 5.88
C PHE A 288 -2.08 3.66 4.80
N ASP A 289 -1.87 2.68 3.93
CA ASP A 289 -2.71 2.36 2.79
C ASP A 289 -4.01 1.62 3.19
N LEU A 290 -3.91 0.68 4.12
CA LEU A 290 -5.04 -0.06 4.69
C LEU A 290 -5.43 0.49 6.06
N ASP A 291 -6.73 0.67 6.27
CA ASP A 291 -7.27 1.28 7.49
C ASP A 291 -6.81 0.58 8.77
N ILE A 292 -6.81 -0.75 8.79
CA ILE A 292 -6.40 -1.53 9.97
C ILE A 292 -4.92 -1.37 10.31
N CYS A 293 -4.08 -0.94 9.36
CA CYS A 293 -2.66 -0.70 9.60
C CYS A 293 -2.39 0.66 10.27
N ALA A 294 -3.38 1.57 10.32
CA ALA A 294 -3.22 2.91 10.89
C ALA A 294 -3.28 2.92 12.43
N ILE A 295 -2.36 2.16 13.02
CA ILE A 295 -2.12 1.98 14.45
C ILE A 295 -0.62 2.07 14.74
N GLY A 296 -0.23 2.66 15.87
CA GLY A 296 1.16 2.76 16.30
C GLY A 296 1.32 3.01 17.80
N PHE A 297 2.57 2.96 18.26
CA PHE A 297 2.97 2.98 19.67
C PHE A 297 4.21 3.87 19.85
N ASP A 298 4.17 4.76 20.83
CA ASP A 298 5.22 5.75 21.13
C ASP A 298 6.08 5.39 22.36
N GLY A 299 5.95 4.17 22.88
CA GLY A 299 6.63 3.73 24.10
C GLY A 299 5.78 3.80 25.36
N GLU A 300 4.70 4.60 25.36
CA GLU A 300 3.77 4.74 26.48
C GLU A 300 2.33 4.37 26.08
N GLU A 301 1.85 4.84 24.93
CA GLU A 301 0.45 4.77 24.51
C GLU A 301 0.28 4.25 23.07
N VAL A 302 -0.83 3.56 22.81
CA VAL A 302 -1.21 3.05 21.49
C VAL A 302 -2.19 4.00 20.83
N PHE A 303 -1.78 4.60 19.70
CA PHE A 303 -2.56 5.54 18.92
C PHE A 303 -3.11 4.92 17.64
N MET A 304 -4.35 5.24 17.31
CA MET A 304 -5.07 4.76 16.14
C MET A 304 -5.77 5.92 15.43
N LEU A 305 -5.91 5.83 14.11
CA LEU A 305 -6.89 6.65 13.39
C LEU A 305 -8.31 6.08 13.56
N PRO A 306 -9.36 6.91 13.52
CA PRO A 306 -10.76 6.46 13.55
C PRO A 306 -11.07 5.31 12.58
N ARG A 307 -10.47 5.35 11.37
CA ARG A 307 -10.59 4.31 10.33
C ARG A 307 -10.09 2.93 10.79
N ALA A 308 -9.04 2.88 11.61
CA ALA A 308 -8.47 1.65 12.15
C ALA A 308 -9.37 1.05 13.24
N VAL A 309 -9.93 1.88 14.10
CA VAL A 309 -10.85 1.47 15.17
C VAL A 309 -12.15 0.93 14.58
N ARG A 310 -12.70 1.64 13.59
CA ARG A 310 -13.81 1.15 12.77
C ARG A 310 -13.45 -0.19 12.09
N ALA A 311 -12.22 -0.36 11.59
CA ALA A 311 -11.79 -1.62 10.98
C ALA A 311 -11.62 -2.77 11.99
N LEU A 312 -11.28 -2.50 13.26
CA LEU A 312 -11.33 -3.49 14.34
C LEU A 312 -12.77 -3.97 14.58
N GLU A 313 -13.71 -3.03 14.71
CA GLU A 313 -15.14 -3.31 14.92
C GLU A 313 -15.79 -4.04 13.74
N THR A 314 -15.60 -3.56 12.51
CA THR A 314 -16.28 -4.11 11.33
C THR A 314 -15.53 -5.27 10.68
N GLY A 315 -14.21 -5.39 10.86
CA GLY A 315 -13.38 -6.35 10.11
C GLY A 315 -13.18 -5.98 8.64
N TYR A 316 -13.32 -4.70 8.28
CA TYR A 316 -13.16 -4.21 6.91
C TYR A 316 -12.28 -2.96 6.84
N ASN A 317 -11.45 -2.90 5.81
CA ASN A 317 -10.90 -1.65 5.29
C ASN A 317 -11.88 -1.07 4.25
N VAL A 318 -12.04 0.24 4.19
CA VAL A 318 -12.89 0.90 3.18
C VAL A 318 -12.10 1.16 1.91
N PHE A 319 -12.75 0.90 0.78
CA PHE A 319 -12.24 1.21 -0.53
C PHE A 319 -12.24 2.73 -0.78
N THR A 320 -11.11 3.25 -1.26
CA THR A 320 -10.98 4.55 -1.90
C THR A 320 -10.09 4.39 -3.15
N MET A 321 -10.23 5.26 -4.14
CA MET A 321 -9.39 5.26 -5.34
C MET A 321 -7.91 5.50 -5.01
N ASP A 322 -7.58 6.11 -3.87
CA ASP A 322 -6.21 6.16 -3.34
C ASP A 322 -5.56 4.78 -3.17
N LEU A 323 -6.31 3.70 -2.94
CA LEU A 323 -5.76 2.34 -2.91
C LEU A 323 -5.11 1.96 -4.26
N ILE A 324 -5.52 2.61 -5.35
CA ILE A 324 -5.16 2.29 -6.74
C ILE A 324 -4.29 3.38 -7.38
N HIS A 325 -4.66 4.64 -7.15
CA HIS A 325 -4.06 5.83 -7.75
C HIS A 325 -3.26 6.68 -6.76
N GLY A 326 -3.27 6.33 -5.47
CA GLY A 326 -2.57 7.07 -4.42
C GLY A 326 -1.08 7.17 -4.71
N HIS A 327 -0.53 8.38 -4.66
CA HIS A 327 0.89 8.57 -4.92
C HIS A 327 1.74 7.86 -3.86
N PHE A 328 2.91 7.32 -4.26
CA PHE A 328 3.92 6.81 -3.31
C PHE A 328 4.33 7.83 -2.23
N LEU A 329 4.09 9.11 -2.54
CA LEU A 329 4.44 10.30 -1.77
C LEU A 329 3.20 10.99 -1.16
N GLY A 330 2.01 10.51 -1.50
CA GLY A 330 0.73 11.17 -1.25
C GLY A 330 0.07 10.75 0.06
N ASP A 331 -1.12 11.31 0.27
CA ASP A 331 -1.89 11.22 1.52
C ASP A 331 -2.16 9.79 1.97
N ARG A 332 -2.45 8.89 1.03
CA ARG A 332 -2.44 7.44 1.21
C ARG A 332 -1.54 6.86 0.12
N ARG A 333 -0.58 6.02 0.49
CA ARG A 333 0.23 5.27 -0.48
C ARG A 333 -0.67 4.30 -1.26
N ALA A 334 -0.51 4.20 -2.58
CA ALA A 334 -1.17 3.13 -3.34
C ALA A 334 -0.90 1.76 -2.71
N SER A 335 -2.00 1.08 -2.36
CA SER A 335 -1.95 -0.25 -1.77
C SER A 335 -1.24 -1.18 -2.72
N GLN A 336 -0.37 -2.00 -2.14
CA GLN A 336 0.22 -3.10 -2.90
C GLN A 336 -0.77 -4.25 -2.96
N GLN A 337 -0.82 -4.92 -4.10
CA GLN A 337 -1.77 -6.02 -4.31
C GLN A 337 -1.52 -7.19 -3.36
N ASP A 338 -0.28 -7.47 -2.98
CA ASP A 338 0.03 -8.44 -1.93
C ASP A 338 -0.57 -8.04 -0.57
N ARG A 339 -0.57 -6.74 -0.23
CA ARG A 339 -1.08 -6.24 1.06
C ARG A 339 -2.58 -6.45 1.23
N ILE A 340 -3.41 -6.27 0.21
CA ILE A 340 -4.86 -6.45 0.36
C ILE A 340 -5.21 -7.93 0.66
N PHE A 341 -4.52 -8.88 0.03
CA PHE A 341 -4.72 -10.32 0.29
C PHE A 341 -4.03 -10.77 1.58
N LYS A 342 -2.85 -10.22 1.92
CA LYS A 342 -2.19 -10.43 3.23
C LYS A 342 -3.08 -10.02 4.40
N TYR A 343 -3.82 -8.92 4.28
CA TYR A 343 -4.72 -8.48 5.36
C TYR A 343 -6.11 -9.15 5.30
N ALA A 344 -6.57 -9.59 4.12
CA ALA A 344 -7.69 -10.53 4.01
C ALA A 344 -7.43 -11.84 4.77
N ASN A 345 -6.21 -12.36 4.63
CA ASN A 345 -5.77 -13.54 5.37
C ASN A 345 -5.73 -13.33 6.88
N ARG A 346 -5.35 -12.12 7.32
CA ARG A 346 -5.44 -11.68 8.71
C ARG A 346 -6.87 -11.38 9.20
N GLY A 347 -7.89 -11.66 8.39
CA GLY A 347 -9.31 -11.51 8.76
C GLY A 347 -9.87 -10.09 8.60
N TYR A 348 -9.32 -9.30 7.68
CA TYR A 348 -9.75 -7.94 7.34
C TYR A 348 -10.03 -7.77 5.84
N GLY A 349 -11.31 -7.78 5.46
CA GLY A 349 -11.72 -7.65 4.06
C GLY A 349 -11.67 -6.21 3.53
N ILE A 350 -12.24 -6.01 2.33
CA ILE A 350 -12.44 -4.69 1.72
C ILE A 350 -13.95 -4.43 1.57
N ARG A 351 -14.39 -3.22 1.94
CA ARG A 351 -15.75 -2.71 1.82
C ARG A 351 -15.82 -1.55 0.84
N ILE A 352 -16.59 -1.69 -0.23
CA ILE A 352 -16.97 -0.61 -1.13
C ILE A 352 -18.28 -0.01 -0.60
N LEU A 353 -18.28 1.30 -0.29
CA LEU A 353 -19.41 1.96 0.36
C LEU A 353 -20.66 2.05 -0.54
N PRO A 354 -21.88 2.13 0.03
CA PRO A 354 -23.11 2.35 -0.74
C PRO A 354 -23.03 3.54 -1.70
N SER A 355 -22.42 4.65 -1.29
CA SER A 355 -22.23 5.85 -2.13
C SER A 355 -21.44 5.60 -3.42
N TYR A 356 -20.50 4.64 -3.42
CA TYR A 356 -19.76 4.21 -4.61
C TYR A 356 -20.62 3.33 -5.51
N VAL A 357 -21.42 2.43 -4.93
CA VAL A 357 -22.36 1.57 -5.67
C VAL A 357 -23.48 2.42 -6.31
N ASP A 358 -23.99 3.43 -5.60
CA ASP A 358 -25.00 4.37 -6.12
C ASP A 358 -24.42 5.37 -7.13
N ALA A 359 -23.12 5.68 -7.06
CA ALA A 359 -22.43 6.45 -8.11
C ALA A 359 -22.48 5.75 -9.47
N LEU A 360 -22.41 4.40 -9.52
CA LEU A 360 -22.58 3.66 -10.77
C LEU A 360 -23.97 3.89 -11.37
N ARG A 361 -25.02 3.98 -10.54
CA ARG A 361 -26.42 4.15 -10.99
C ARG A 361 -26.75 5.55 -11.49
N SER A 362 -25.92 6.54 -11.18
CA SER A 362 -26.25 7.97 -11.33
C SER A 362 -25.39 8.73 -12.35
N HIS A 363 -24.33 8.11 -12.89
CA HIS A 363 -23.48 8.74 -13.91
C HIS A 363 -24.03 8.53 -15.32
N ASP A 364 -24.62 9.58 -15.90
CA ASP A 364 -25.00 9.62 -17.31
C ASP A 364 -23.76 9.70 -18.22
N LEU A 365 -23.64 8.82 -19.21
CA LEU A 365 -22.41 8.62 -20.02
C LEU A 365 -22.09 9.75 -21.03
N GLY A 366 -22.80 10.88 -20.98
CA GLY A 366 -22.78 11.93 -22.01
C GLY A 366 -21.47 12.71 -22.19
N VAL A 367 -20.44 12.48 -21.36
CA VAL A 367 -19.20 13.30 -21.32
C VAL A 367 -17.95 12.56 -21.83
N PHE A 368 -17.96 11.23 -21.95
CA PHE A 368 -16.81 10.44 -22.44
C PHE A 368 -16.81 10.22 -23.96
N GLY A 369 -17.31 11.20 -24.72
CA GLY A 369 -17.38 11.19 -26.18
C GLY A 369 -16.03 11.40 -26.86
N VAL A 370 -15.14 10.40 -26.82
CA VAL A 370 -14.07 10.25 -27.81
C VAL A 370 -14.63 9.47 -29.00
N LEU A 371 -14.44 9.99 -30.21
CA LEU A 371 -14.98 9.41 -31.45
C LEU A 371 -14.56 7.94 -31.63
N GLY A 372 -15.52 7.02 -31.58
CA GLY A 372 -15.38 5.66 -32.10
C GLY A 372 -15.65 4.49 -31.13
N SER A 373 -15.72 4.72 -29.82
CA SER A 373 -16.00 3.63 -28.86
C SER A 373 -17.51 3.34 -28.76
N PRO A 374 -17.94 2.06 -28.71
CA PRO A 374 -19.35 1.72 -28.49
C PRO A 374 -19.82 2.17 -27.10
N PRO A 375 -21.13 2.42 -26.91
CA PRO A 375 -21.66 2.84 -25.61
C PRO A 375 -21.42 1.75 -24.57
N PHE A 376 -20.67 2.10 -23.53
CA PHE A 376 -20.37 1.21 -22.39
C PHE A 376 -21.67 0.65 -21.80
N ARG A 377 -21.83 -0.67 -21.86
CA ARG A 377 -22.87 -1.35 -21.07
C ARG A 377 -22.44 -1.32 -19.62
N MET A 378 -22.98 -0.39 -18.84
CA MET A 378 -22.90 -0.44 -17.38
C MET A 378 -23.44 -1.78 -16.89
N GLN A 379 -22.52 -2.69 -16.53
CA GLN A 379 -22.86 -3.89 -15.79
C GLN A 379 -22.85 -3.54 -14.30
N ASP A 380 -23.84 -4.03 -13.58
CA ASP A 380 -23.89 -3.90 -12.13
C ASP A 380 -22.67 -4.60 -11.49
N ILE A 381 -22.21 -4.06 -10.36
CA ILE A 381 -20.97 -4.52 -9.70
C ILE A 381 -21.04 -6.00 -9.32
N ASP A 382 -22.22 -6.47 -8.88
CA ASP A 382 -22.47 -7.87 -8.54
C ASP A 382 -22.47 -8.77 -9.79
N THR A 383 -22.84 -8.23 -10.95
CA THR A 383 -22.76 -8.95 -12.24
C THR A 383 -21.31 -9.16 -12.64
N ILE A 384 -20.47 -8.11 -12.59
CA ILE A 384 -19.03 -8.21 -12.90
C ILE A 384 -18.32 -9.15 -11.92
N ALA A 385 -18.66 -9.10 -10.64
CA ALA A 385 -18.16 -10.01 -9.62
C ALA A 385 -18.54 -11.48 -9.93
N LYS A 386 -19.80 -11.73 -10.30
CA LYS A 386 -20.31 -13.07 -10.64
C LYS A 386 -19.66 -13.64 -11.91
N THR A 387 -19.56 -12.87 -12.98
CA THR A 387 -18.92 -13.32 -14.24
C THR A 387 -17.43 -13.59 -14.04
N SER A 388 -16.73 -12.77 -13.25
CA SER A 388 -15.33 -12.98 -12.89
C SER A 388 -15.12 -14.27 -12.07
N LYS A 389 -16.02 -14.57 -11.11
CA LYS A 389 -15.99 -15.83 -10.35
C LYS A 389 -16.26 -17.06 -11.22
N GLN A 390 -17.18 -16.95 -12.18
CA GLN A 390 -17.45 -18.01 -13.17
C GLN A 390 -16.25 -18.23 -14.09
N TRP A 391 -15.61 -17.15 -14.56
CA TRP A 391 -14.41 -17.20 -15.41
C TRP A 391 -13.26 -17.93 -14.71
N VAL A 392 -12.97 -17.62 -13.43
CA VAL A 392 -11.90 -18.31 -12.67
C VAL A 392 -12.24 -19.78 -12.41
N SER A 393 -13.52 -20.10 -12.25
CA SER A 393 -13.94 -21.50 -12.11
C SER A 393 -13.64 -22.28 -13.39
N ARG A 394 -14.03 -21.76 -14.57
CA ARG A 394 -13.70 -22.37 -15.87
C ARG A 394 -12.20 -22.49 -16.10
N LEU A 395 -11.40 -21.51 -15.65
CA LEU A 395 -9.94 -21.55 -15.73
C LEU A 395 -9.38 -22.75 -14.95
N ILE A 396 -9.79 -22.92 -13.69
CA ILE A 396 -9.36 -24.02 -12.83
C ILE A 396 -9.80 -25.36 -13.43
N ASP A 397 -11.07 -25.47 -13.84
CA ASP A 397 -11.61 -26.71 -14.42
C ASP A 397 -10.87 -27.13 -15.70
N ARG A 398 -10.54 -26.18 -16.60
CA ARG A 398 -9.72 -26.47 -17.81
C ARG A 398 -8.27 -26.82 -17.47
N TYR A 399 -7.65 -26.14 -16.51
CA TYR A 399 -6.27 -26.45 -16.06
C TYR A 399 -6.15 -27.89 -15.54
N VAL A 400 -7.16 -28.35 -14.78
CA VAL A 400 -7.27 -29.73 -14.31
C VAL A 400 -7.59 -30.70 -15.46
N LYS A 401 -8.50 -30.35 -16.40
CA LYS A 401 -8.79 -31.15 -17.61
C LYS A 401 -7.53 -31.43 -18.44
N TRP A 402 -6.56 -30.50 -18.45
CA TRP A 402 -5.28 -30.64 -19.16
C TRP A 402 -4.18 -31.39 -18.38
N GLY A 403 -4.49 -31.94 -17.20
CA GLY A 403 -3.56 -32.80 -16.44
C GLY A 403 -2.52 -32.05 -15.60
N HIS A 404 -2.57 -30.71 -15.54
CA HIS A 404 -1.72 -29.93 -14.64
C HIS A 404 -2.21 -30.11 -13.20
N THR A 405 -1.38 -30.70 -12.34
CA THR A 405 -1.84 -31.22 -11.03
C THR A 405 -1.03 -30.75 -9.83
N THR A 406 0.30 -30.64 -9.91
CA THR A 406 1.15 -30.46 -8.70
C THR A 406 2.21 -29.36 -8.78
N THR A 407 2.40 -28.72 -9.93
CA THR A 407 3.38 -27.64 -10.10
C THR A 407 2.70 -26.38 -10.64
N PRO A 408 2.90 -25.20 -10.03
CA PRO A 408 2.50 -23.96 -10.65
C PRO A 408 3.32 -23.83 -11.93
N THR A 409 2.65 -23.73 -13.07
CA THR A 409 3.32 -23.79 -14.39
C THR A 409 4.14 -22.53 -14.71
N VAL A 410 4.00 -21.48 -13.89
CA VAL A 410 4.77 -20.24 -13.91
C VAL A 410 5.79 -20.25 -12.77
N VAL A 411 6.98 -20.79 -13.05
CA VAL A 411 8.10 -20.84 -12.08
C VAL A 411 9.18 -19.83 -12.49
N PRO A 412 9.54 -18.85 -11.64
CA PRO A 412 10.80 -18.11 -11.81
C PRO A 412 11.98 -19.09 -11.78
N SER A 413 12.81 -19.05 -12.83
CA SER A 413 13.88 -20.03 -13.01
C SER A 413 15.02 -19.85 -12.00
N PRO A 414 15.68 -20.93 -11.51
CA PRO A 414 15.13 -22.24 -11.18
C PRO A 414 14.97 -22.39 -9.65
N ILE A 415 13.77 -22.78 -9.19
CA ILE A 415 13.58 -23.24 -7.81
C ILE A 415 14.55 -24.39 -7.50
N SER A 416 15.25 -24.31 -6.38
CA SER A 416 16.25 -25.31 -5.97
C SER A 416 15.63 -26.70 -5.84
N GLN A 417 16.38 -27.74 -6.21
CA GLN A 417 15.85 -29.10 -6.34
C GLN A 417 15.21 -29.63 -5.03
N GLY A 418 15.75 -29.25 -3.86
CA GLY A 418 15.19 -29.62 -2.56
C GLY A 418 13.79 -29.05 -2.27
N ILE A 419 13.40 -27.93 -2.88
CA ILE A 419 12.02 -27.40 -2.77
C ILE A 419 11.06 -28.20 -3.65
N ARG A 420 11.50 -28.65 -4.84
CA ARG A 420 10.71 -29.58 -5.67
C ARG A 420 10.52 -30.94 -4.99
N GLU A 421 11.52 -31.40 -4.23
CA GLU A 421 11.47 -32.66 -3.50
C GLU A 421 10.65 -32.59 -2.20
N SER A 422 10.42 -31.38 -1.66
CA SER A 422 9.50 -31.16 -0.52
C SER A 422 8.03 -30.97 -0.93
N TRP A 423 7.73 -30.87 -2.23
CA TRP A 423 6.37 -30.85 -2.72
C TRP A 423 5.76 -32.25 -2.63
N SER A 424 4.89 -32.43 -1.64
CA SER A 424 4.02 -33.59 -1.48
C SER A 424 3.27 -33.89 -2.77
N ARG A 425 3.04 -35.18 -3.05
CA ARG A 425 2.13 -35.64 -4.13
C ARG A 425 0.66 -35.41 -3.72
N GLU A 426 0.31 -34.15 -3.49
CA GLU A 426 -1.06 -33.73 -3.20
C GLU A 426 -1.90 -33.74 -4.49
N THR A 427 -3.16 -34.13 -4.36
CA THR A 427 -4.15 -34.17 -5.45
C THR A 427 -4.82 -32.83 -5.72
N ILE A 428 -4.32 -31.74 -5.10
CA ILE A 428 -4.93 -30.41 -5.14
C ILE A 428 -4.12 -29.50 -6.08
N PRO A 429 -4.74 -28.88 -7.11
CA PRO A 429 -4.03 -28.02 -8.07
C PRO A 429 -3.35 -26.81 -7.41
N VAL A 430 -2.10 -26.55 -7.82
CA VAL A 430 -1.33 -25.39 -7.38
C VAL A 430 -1.47 -24.22 -8.36
N PHE A 431 -1.84 -23.05 -7.83
CA PHE A 431 -2.04 -21.80 -8.57
C PHE A 431 -1.26 -20.64 -7.96
N THR A 432 -1.04 -19.59 -8.74
CA THR A 432 -0.44 -18.33 -8.27
C THR A 432 -1.24 -17.14 -8.82
N HIS A 433 -1.17 -15.98 -8.16
CA HIS A 433 -1.79 -14.76 -8.68
C HIS A 433 -1.15 -14.31 -10.01
N ALA A 434 0.09 -14.72 -10.29
CA ALA A 434 0.75 -14.44 -11.56
C ALA A 434 0.08 -15.08 -12.79
N MET A 435 -0.70 -16.15 -12.61
CA MET A 435 -1.42 -16.81 -13.70
C MET A 435 -2.62 -16.00 -14.23
N LEU A 436 -2.99 -14.90 -13.57
CA LEU A 436 -4.18 -14.11 -13.88
C LEU A 436 -3.92 -12.77 -14.58
N GLU A 437 -2.68 -12.30 -14.68
CA GLU A 437 -2.34 -11.07 -15.41
C GLU A 437 -1.69 -11.46 -16.76
N SER A 438 -2.03 -10.77 -17.85
CA SER A 438 -1.45 -11.04 -19.18
C SER A 438 -0.25 -10.15 -19.51
N ARG A 439 0.66 -10.63 -20.38
CA ARG A 439 1.92 -9.94 -20.75
C ARG A 439 1.77 -8.56 -21.39
N LYS A 440 0.54 -8.15 -21.74
CA LYS A 440 0.24 -6.92 -22.50
C LYS A 440 -0.73 -5.95 -21.79
N GLN A 441 -1.02 -6.15 -20.51
CA GLN A 441 -1.79 -5.15 -19.75
C GLN A 441 -0.99 -3.84 -19.63
N ILE A 442 -1.29 -2.87 -20.50
CA ILE A 442 -0.70 -1.53 -20.56
C ILE A 442 -1.80 -0.53 -20.23
N LYS A 443 -1.66 0.20 -19.12
CA LYS A 443 -2.56 1.31 -18.76
C LYS A 443 -2.33 2.50 -19.68
N SER A 444 -3.34 3.37 -19.82
CA SER A 444 -3.16 4.70 -20.42
C SER A 444 -2.09 5.54 -19.71
N ASP A 445 -1.92 5.32 -18.41
CA ASP A 445 -0.78 5.83 -17.64
C ASP A 445 0.40 4.87 -17.73
N PHE A 446 1.29 5.09 -18.70
CA PHE A 446 2.55 4.36 -18.96
C PHE A 446 3.50 4.18 -17.75
N TRP A 447 3.20 4.84 -16.63
CA TRP A 447 4.03 4.98 -15.44
C TRP A 447 3.53 4.17 -14.23
N SER A 448 2.33 3.58 -14.30
CA SER A 448 1.77 2.75 -13.23
C SER A 448 2.13 1.27 -13.46
N PRO A 449 2.70 0.55 -12.47
CA PRO A 449 3.01 -0.87 -12.62
C PRO A 449 1.75 -1.71 -12.85
N ARG A 450 1.94 -2.85 -13.54
CA ARG A 450 0.91 -3.88 -13.71
C ARG A 450 0.40 -4.34 -12.34
N SER A 451 -0.91 -4.41 -12.20
CA SER A 451 -1.53 -4.83 -10.96
C SER A 451 -2.94 -5.38 -11.15
N CYS A 452 -3.35 -6.34 -10.32
CA CYS A 452 -4.74 -6.80 -10.23
C CYS A 452 -5.73 -5.68 -9.87
N LEU A 453 -5.25 -4.59 -9.25
CA LEU A 453 -6.03 -3.38 -8.96
C LEU A 453 -6.31 -2.51 -10.20
N SER A 454 -5.89 -2.91 -11.41
CA SER A 454 -6.03 -2.07 -12.61
C SER A 454 -7.46 -1.89 -13.12
N GLY A 455 -8.38 -2.80 -12.77
CA GLY A 455 -9.81 -2.73 -13.11
C GLY A 455 -10.61 -3.67 -12.21
N PHE A 456 -11.88 -3.35 -11.93
CA PHE A 456 -12.69 -4.12 -10.96
C PHE A 456 -12.83 -5.61 -11.35
N ALA A 457 -13.07 -5.90 -12.63
CA ALA A 457 -13.18 -7.29 -13.12
C ALA A 457 -11.89 -8.09 -12.87
N LEU A 458 -10.72 -7.49 -13.08
CA LEU A 458 -9.43 -8.15 -12.82
C LEU A 458 -9.24 -8.40 -11.32
N LEU A 459 -9.55 -7.43 -10.46
CA LEU A 459 -9.55 -7.62 -9.01
C LEU A 459 -10.46 -8.79 -8.63
N MET A 460 -11.67 -8.86 -9.16
CA MET A 460 -12.62 -9.93 -8.85
C MET A 460 -12.17 -11.31 -9.34
N ARG A 461 -11.34 -11.42 -10.39
CA ARG A 461 -10.66 -12.67 -10.76
C ARG A 461 -9.65 -13.07 -9.66
N HIS A 462 -8.82 -12.16 -9.16
CA HIS A 462 -7.88 -12.47 -8.07
C HIS A 462 -8.60 -12.81 -6.75
N VAL A 463 -9.69 -12.10 -6.42
CA VAL A 463 -10.57 -12.40 -5.28
C VAL A 463 -11.15 -13.82 -5.42
N ALA A 464 -11.68 -14.17 -6.59
CA ALA A 464 -12.23 -15.52 -6.84
C ALA A 464 -11.18 -16.63 -6.69
N LEU A 465 -9.93 -16.38 -7.09
CA LEU A 465 -8.83 -17.34 -6.90
C LEU A 465 -8.50 -17.52 -5.41
N TRP A 466 -8.40 -16.43 -4.65
CA TRP A 466 -8.21 -16.49 -3.19
C TRP A 466 -9.38 -17.19 -2.49
N GLU A 467 -10.64 -16.90 -2.86
CA GLU A 467 -11.81 -17.60 -2.33
C GLU A 467 -11.77 -19.11 -2.59
N ARG A 468 -11.22 -19.54 -3.73
CA ARG A 468 -11.02 -20.97 -4.04
C ARG A 468 -9.94 -21.59 -3.17
N GLY A 469 -8.84 -20.86 -2.91
CA GLY A 469 -7.77 -21.27 -1.99
C GLY A 469 -8.26 -21.42 -0.55
N VAL A 470 -8.94 -20.40 -0.01
CA VAL A 470 -9.51 -20.43 1.35
C VAL A 470 -10.53 -21.57 1.54
N LYS A 471 -11.27 -21.92 0.48
CA LYS A 471 -12.21 -23.06 0.48
C LYS A 471 -11.54 -24.43 0.24
N GLY A 472 -10.21 -24.49 0.11
CA GLY A 472 -9.45 -25.74 -0.07
C GLY A 472 -9.60 -26.39 -1.45
N HIS A 473 -10.12 -25.68 -2.46
CA HIS A 473 -10.25 -26.24 -3.82
C HIS A 473 -8.94 -26.23 -4.61
N ILE A 474 -8.03 -25.32 -4.25
CA ILE A 474 -6.69 -25.16 -4.84
C ILE A 474 -5.70 -24.82 -3.72
N ARG A 475 -4.42 -25.08 -3.97
CA ARG A 475 -3.32 -24.51 -3.20
C ARG A 475 -2.87 -23.22 -3.89
N LEU A 476 -2.96 -22.09 -3.19
CA LEU A 476 -2.56 -20.79 -3.73
C LEU A 476 -1.20 -20.38 -3.18
N GLU A 477 -0.23 -20.13 -4.05
CA GLU A 477 1.05 -19.51 -3.67
C GLU A 477 0.88 -17.98 -3.68
N GLU A 478 0.57 -17.44 -2.51
CA GLU A 478 0.18 -16.04 -2.30
C GLU A 478 1.33 -15.05 -2.55
N ASP A 479 2.58 -15.53 -2.46
CA ASP A 479 3.81 -14.76 -2.66
C ASP A 479 4.26 -14.70 -4.13
N ILE A 480 3.45 -15.15 -5.10
CA ILE A 480 3.81 -15.14 -6.53
C ILE A 480 2.76 -14.34 -7.35
N TRP A 481 3.10 -13.09 -7.60
CA TRP A 481 2.32 -12.11 -8.37
C TRP A 481 2.89 -11.89 -9.77
N ALA A 482 2.09 -11.46 -10.74
CA ALA A 482 2.61 -11.32 -12.10
C ALA A 482 3.67 -10.21 -12.17
N SER A 483 3.45 -9.11 -11.45
CA SER A 483 4.44 -8.06 -11.21
C SER A 483 5.79 -8.55 -10.66
N GLN A 484 5.84 -9.75 -10.06
CA GLN A 484 7.07 -10.42 -9.59
C GLN A 484 7.55 -11.53 -10.55
N VAL A 485 6.64 -12.18 -11.28
CA VAL A 485 6.92 -13.19 -12.33
C VAL A 485 7.41 -12.57 -13.64
N TYR A 486 7.12 -11.30 -13.90
CA TYR A 486 7.63 -10.57 -15.06
C TYR A 486 9.15 -10.29 -14.98
N SER A 487 9.88 -11.01 -14.13
CA SER A 487 11.31 -11.28 -14.21
C SER A 487 11.80 -11.64 -15.61
N ALA A 488 10.98 -12.34 -16.41
CA ALA A 488 11.27 -12.63 -17.83
C ALA A 488 10.91 -11.47 -18.79
N SER A 489 10.58 -10.28 -18.28
CA SER A 489 10.17 -9.09 -19.05
C SER A 489 10.88 -7.81 -18.57
N THR A 490 11.34 -7.77 -17.32
CA THR A 490 12.45 -6.91 -16.90
C THR A 490 13.77 -7.57 -17.29
N ALA A 491 14.80 -6.80 -17.65
CA ALA A 491 16.08 -7.39 -18.07
C ALA A 491 16.81 -8.10 -16.91
N ASP A 492 16.51 -7.75 -15.66
CA ASP A 492 17.22 -8.17 -14.44
C ASP A 492 16.53 -9.23 -13.60
N GLY A 493 15.34 -9.69 -13.97
CA GLY A 493 14.72 -10.80 -13.25
C GLY A 493 13.99 -10.43 -11.96
N TYR A 494 13.82 -9.15 -11.63
CA TYR A 494 13.23 -8.72 -10.35
C TYR A 494 12.04 -7.76 -10.49
N SER A 495 11.20 -7.74 -9.44
CA SER A 495 9.98 -6.92 -9.36
C SER A 495 10.26 -5.45 -9.02
N TYR A 496 9.21 -4.62 -9.13
CA TYR A 496 9.22 -3.22 -8.74
C TYR A 496 9.78 -2.97 -7.32
N TYR A 497 9.56 -3.91 -6.38
CA TYR A 497 9.80 -3.74 -4.93
C TYR A 497 10.96 -4.56 -4.36
N ASP A 498 11.55 -5.47 -5.11
CA ASP A 498 12.28 -6.59 -4.53
C ASP A 498 13.56 -6.19 -3.80
N THR A 499 13.58 -6.43 -2.49
CA THR A 499 14.73 -7.03 -1.81
C THR A 499 14.83 -8.51 -2.24
N PRO A 500 16.02 -9.14 -2.26
CA PRO A 500 16.14 -10.56 -2.57
C PRO A 500 15.29 -11.38 -1.60
N LYS A 501 14.42 -12.24 -2.13
CA LYS A 501 13.62 -13.17 -1.33
C LYS A 501 14.56 -14.21 -0.73
N TYR A 502 14.65 -14.21 0.60
CA TYR A 502 15.38 -15.20 1.39
C TYR A 502 14.51 -15.62 2.58
N PRO A 503 14.40 -16.91 2.91
CA PRO A 503 13.49 -17.38 3.96
C PRO A 503 13.82 -16.78 5.33
N TRP A 504 12.79 -16.49 6.13
CA TRP A 504 12.93 -16.03 7.51
C TRP A 504 12.35 -17.08 8.47
N ASP A 505 13.10 -18.17 8.60
CA ASP A 505 12.79 -19.37 9.39
C ASP A 505 14.09 -19.97 9.97
N ASP A 506 14.03 -21.18 10.54
CA ASP A 506 15.18 -21.88 11.12
C ASP A 506 16.35 -22.15 10.13
N SER A 507 16.14 -21.99 8.81
CA SER A 507 17.20 -22.10 7.79
C SER A 507 17.92 -20.78 7.51
N PHE A 508 17.47 -19.66 8.08
CA PHE A 508 18.06 -18.34 7.85
C PHE A 508 19.51 -18.26 8.35
N THR A 509 20.43 -17.84 7.48
CA THR A 509 21.81 -17.50 7.83
C THR A 509 22.18 -16.12 7.29
N LEU A 510 23.02 -15.38 8.03
CA LEU A 510 23.49 -14.05 7.60
C LEU A 510 24.34 -14.16 6.31
N ASP A 511 25.27 -15.10 6.26
CA ASP A 511 26.13 -15.34 5.09
C ASP A 511 25.33 -15.77 3.86
N GLY A 512 24.31 -16.63 4.06
CA GLY A 512 23.40 -17.03 2.99
C GLY A 512 22.60 -15.85 2.46
N PHE A 513 22.12 -14.96 3.34
CA PHE A 513 21.41 -13.75 2.91
C PHE A 513 22.32 -12.75 2.19
N VAL A 514 23.55 -12.55 2.68
CA VAL A 514 24.61 -11.77 2.01
C VAL A 514 24.84 -12.26 0.59
N ALA A 515 25.03 -13.57 0.39
CA ALA A 515 25.19 -14.15 -0.94
C ALA A 515 23.99 -13.91 -1.87
N HIS A 516 22.76 -13.84 -1.33
CA HIS A 516 21.58 -13.48 -2.12
C HIS A 516 21.52 -11.99 -2.48
N ILE A 517 22.04 -11.09 -1.63
CA ILE A 517 22.18 -9.66 -1.96
C ILE A 517 23.25 -9.45 -3.03
N ASP A 518 24.38 -10.14 -2.94
CA ASP A 518 25.44 -10.09 -3.94
C ASP A 518 24.97 -10.67 -5.29
N ALA A 519 24.22 -11.78 -5.28
CA ALA A 519 23.60 -12.34 -6.48
C ALA A 519 22.57 -11.38 -7.10
N TYR A 520 21.75 -10.71 -6.29
CA TYR A 520 20.77 -9.72 -6.73
C TYR A 520 21.43 -8.51 -7.41
N ASN A 521 22.49 -7.95 -6.80
CA ASN A 521 23.29 -6.89 -7.41
C ASN A 521 24.03 -7.40 -8.67
N THR A 522 24.54 -8.62 -8.68
CA THR A 522 25.25 -9.18 -9.86
C THR A 522 24.31 -9.40 -11.05
N ALA A 523 23.10 -9.89 -10.80
CA ALA A 523 22.07 -10.08 -11.83
C ALA A 523 21.67 -8.74 -12.49
N LEU A 524 21.63 -7.65 -11.72
CA LEU A 524 21.46 -6.29 -12.27
C LEU A 524 22.55 -5.93 -13.30
N VAL A 525 23.82 -6.24 -13.01
CA VAL A 525 24.96 -5.99 -13.90
C VAL A 525 24.87 -6.85 -15.16
N ASN A 526 24.58 -8.14 -15.00
CA ASN A 526 24.45 -9.09 -16.11
C ASN A 526 23.31 -8.71 -17.08
N ALA A 527 22.18 -8.25 -16.53
CA ALA A 527 21.04 -7.74 -17.29
C ALA A 527 21.39 -6.55 -18.18
N MET A 528 22.16 -5.60 -17.64
CA MET A 528 22.67 -4.49 -18.43
C MET A 528 23.55 -5.00 -19.58
N HIS A 529 24.49 -5.91 -19.32
CA HIS A 529 25.34 -6.46 -20.39
C HIS A 529 24.53 -7.23 -21.46
N HIS A 530 23.41 -7.86 -21.10
CA HIS A 530 22.52 -8.52 -22.06
C HIS A 530 21.76 -7.52 -22.96
N ASP A 531 21.17 -6.47 -22.37
CA ASP A 531 20.50 -5.39 -23.10
C ASP A 531 21.46 -4.62 -24.05
N ASN A 532 22.76 -4.62 -23.75
CA ASN A 532 23.81 -4.05 -24.62
C ASN A 532 24.07 -4.91 -25.87
N ALA A 533 24.01 -6.24 -25.73
CA ALA A 533 24.24 -7.19 -26.81
C ALA A 533 23.10 -7.22 -27.86
N SER A 534 21.93 -6.67 -27.55
CA SER A 534 20.75 -6.68 -28.44
C SER A 534 20.68 -5.53 -29.46
N GLY A 535 21.76 -4.76 -29.66
CA GLY A 535 21.86 -3.80 -30.77
C GLY A 535 22.31 -2.38 -30.42
N VAL A 536 23.11 -2.18 -29.38
CA VAL A 536 23.67 -0.85 -29.05
C VAL A 536 24.86 -0.50 -29.96
N SER A 537 24.98 0.77 -30.35
CA SER A 537 26.13 1.27 -31.13
C SER A 537 27.45 1.09 -30.37
N PRO A 538 28.57 0.68 -31.01
CA PRO A 538 29.82 0.36 -30.32
C PRO A 538 30.45 1.48 -29.47
N THR A 539 30.06 2.74 -29.68
CA THR A 539 30.71 3.94 -29.17
C THR A 539 30.64 4.12 -27.64
N HIS A 540 29.66 3.54 -26.95
CA HIS A 540 29.43 3.74 -25.51
C HIS A 540 29.81 2.54 -24.62
N ARG A 541 30.38 1.47 -25.18
CA ARG A 541 30.61 0.20 -24.47
C ARG A 541 31.44 0.33 -23.19
N VAL A 542 32.49 1.16 -23.19
CA VAL A 542 33.37 1.35 -22.02
C VAL A 542 32.63 2.07 -20.89
N SER A 543 31.90 3.14 -21.21
CA SER A 543 31.08 3.89 -20.25
C SER A 543 29.95 3.02 -19.68
N PHE A 544 29.36 2.17 -20.51
CA PHE A 544 28.34 1.21 -20.13
C PHE A 544 28.88 0.16 -19.15
N ASP A 545 30.01 -0.49 -19.47
CA ASP A 545 30.64 -1.49 -18.60
C ASP A 545 31.15 -0.85 -17.29
N ARG A 546 31.54 0.43 -17.30
CA ARG A 546 31.91 1.21 -16.11
C ARG A 546 30.69 1.51 -15.24
N LEU A 547 29.58 1.95 -15.83
CA LEU A 547 28.33 2.24 -15.13
C LEU A 547 27.69 0.98 -14.54
N ALA A 548 27.67 -0.12 -15.30
CA ALA A 548 27.11 -1.39 -14.85
C ALA A 548 27.83 -1.90 -13.59
N LYS A 549 29.17 -1.85 -13.54
CA LYS A 549 29.98 -2.21 -12.36
C LYS A 549 29.76 -1.31 -11.14
N MET A 550 29.16 -0.12 -11.30
CA MET A 550 28.77 0.73 -10.19
C MET A 550 27.37 0.39 -9.65
N GLY A 551 26.57 -0.44 -10.33
CA GLY A 551 25.18 -0.70 -9.97
C GLY A 551 25.05 -1.46 -8.65
N ILE A 552 24.57 -0.79 -7.61
CA ILE A 552 24.30 -1.36 -6.29
C ILE A 552 22.89 -0.93 -5.90
N ARG A 553 21.95 -1.88 -5.84
CA ARG A 553 20.54 -1.64 -5.53
C ARG A 553 20.19 -1.89 -4.07
N MET A 554 20.99 -2.70 -3.40
CA MET A 554 20.89 -3.05 -1.98
C MET A 554 22.30 -3.30 -1.45
N THR A 555 22.57 -2.87 -0.23
CA THR A 555 23.90 -2.96 0.40
C THR A 555 23.77 -3.46 1.83
N TYR A 556 24.86 -3.94 2.41
CA TYR A 556 24.91 -4.46 3.78
C TYR A 556 26.26 -4.14 4.44
N ALA A 557 26.28 -4.04 5.76
CA ALA A 557 27.50 -4.04 6.56
C ALA A 557 27.23 -4.64 7.96
N SER A 558 28.29 -4.89 8.71
CA SER A 558 28.22 -5.31 10.12
C SER A 558 27.99 -4.15 11.10
N ASP A 559 27.93 -2.91 10.62
CA ASP A 559 27.75 -1.72 11.45
C ASP A 559 26.98 -0.63 10.69
N VAL A 560 26.14 0.13 11.40
CA VAL A 560 25.29 1.14 10.77
C VAL A 560 26.04 2.40 10.33
N SER A 561 27.19 2.72 10.95
CA SER A 561 28.05 3.82 10.51
C SER A 561 28.69 3.54 9.15
N LEU A 562 28.95 2.27 8.82
CA LEU A 562 29.43 1.86 7.49
C LEU A 562 28.30 1.98 6.44
N ILE A 563 27.08 1.57 6.79
CA ILE A 563 25.89 1.69 5.91
C ILE A 563 25.53 3.15 5.56
N LEU A 564 25.91 4.09 6.42
CA LEU A 564 25.73 5.53 6.24
C LEU A 564 26.95 6.21 5.57
N ASP A 565 28.05 5.49 5.34
CA ASP A 565 29.21 5.99 4.61
C ASP A 565 29.00 5.94 3.09
N SER A 566 29.71 6.82 2.39
CA SER A 566 29.77 6.93 0.94
C SER A 566 30.09 5.63 0.20
N SER A 567 30.87 4.71 0.81
CA SER A 567 31.18 3.39 0.27
C SER A 567 29.96 2.46 0.17
N HIS A 568 28.91 2.70 0.95
CA HIS A 568 27.67 1.93 0.97
C HIS A 568 26.49 2.73 0.40
N ASN A 569 26.75 3.70 -0.48
CA ASN A 569 25.67 4.37 -1.20
C ASN A 569 25.03 3.45 -2.24
N ILE A 570 23.70 3.53 -2.35
CA ILE A 570 22.95 2.88 -3.43
C ILE A 570 23.21 3.68 -4.70
N VAL A 571 23.54 2.97 -5.78
CA VAL A 571 23.84 3.58 -7.08
C VAL A 571 23.01 2.86 -8.14
N VAL A 572 22.13 3.61 -8.80
CA VAL A 572 21.21 3.13 -9.83
C VAL A 572 21.70 3.60 -11.21
N PRO A 573 22.08 2.69 -12.11
CA PRO A 573 22.33 3.00 -13.51
C PRO A 573 21.06 3.50 -14.21
N ILE A 574 21.12 4.71 -14.79
CA ILE A 574 20.05 5.29 -15.60
C ILE A 574 20.59 5.94 -16.87
N PHE A 575 19.71 6.22 -17.82
CA PHE A 575 20.01 6.96 -19.05
C PHE A 575 19.08 8.17 -19.15
N LEU A 576 19.65 9.35 -19.38
CA LEU A 576 18.92 10.63 -19.45
C LEU A 576 19.58 11.54 -20.49
N SER A 577 18.88 12.56 -20.97
CA SER A 577 19.53 13.66 -21.71
C SER A 577 20.32 14.56 -20.75
N GLU A 578 21.40 15.18 -21.23
CA GLU A 578 22.25 16.06 -20.42
C GLU A 578 21.46 17.23 -19.79
N MET A 579 20.46 17.75 -20.51
CA MET A 579 19.53 18.75 -20.00
C MET A 579 18.73 18.24 -18.79
N CYS A 580 18.20 17.01 -18.85
CA CYS A 580 17.51 16.41 -17.71
C CYS A 580 18.44 16.25 -16.50
N VAL A 581 19.70 15.83 -16.71
CA VAL A 581 20.70 15.70 -15.65
C VAL A 581 20.95 17.05 -14.97
N HIS A 582 21.13 18.12 -15.75
CA HIS A 582 21.34 19.46 -15.21
C HIS A 582 20.13 19.97 -14.41
N LEU A 583 18.92 19.85 -14.97
CA LEU A 583 17.68 20.27 -14.31
C LEU A 583 17.45 19.52 -12.99
N ILE A 584 17.57 18.19 -12.99
CA ILE A 584 17.40 17.35 -11.79
C ILE A 584 18.42 17.72 -10.72
N ASN A 585 19.71 17.76 -11.07
CA ASN A 585 20.78 18.10 -10.13
C ASN A 585 20.56 19.47 -9.50
N ARG A 586 20.21 20.47 -10.32
CA ARG A 586 19.93 21.83 -9.85
C ARG A 586 18.72 21.86 -8.90
N THR A 587 17.58 21.29 -9.30
CA THR A 587 16.35 21.34 -8.49
C THR A 587 16.49 20.56 -7.18
N VAL A 588 17.17 19.41 -7.19
CA VAL A 588 17.43 18.65 -5.94
C VAL A 588 18.40 19.42 -5.04
N TRP A 589 19.48 20.00 -5.58
CA TRP A 589 20.42 20.81 -4.80
C TRP A 589 19.74 22.03 -4.15
N GLU A 590 18.97 22.81 -4.93
CA GLU A 590 18.20 23.96 -4.42
C GLU A 590 17.19 23.53 -3.34
N ALA A 591 16.52 22.38 -3.52
CA ALA A 591 15.57 21.83 -2.55
C ALA A 591 16.23 21.38 -1.24
N LEU A 592 17.38 20.69 -1.31
CA LEU A 592 18.14 20.28 -0.13
C LEU A 592 18.67 21.51 0.64
N CYS A 593 19.18 22.53 -0.05
CA CYS A 593 19.58 23.80 0.55
C CYS A 593 18.41 24.51 1.24
N HIS A 594 17.21 24.55 0.63
CA HIS A 594 16.01 25.12 1.25
C HIS A 594 15.55 24.33 2.49
N ALA A 595 15.79 23.02 2.53
CA ALA A 595 15.53 22.17 3.69
C ALA A 595 16.60 22.26 4.79
N GLY A 596 17.60 23.13 4.64
CA GLY A 596 18.66 23.36 5.63
C GLY A 596 19.80 22.34 5.59
N VAL A 597 19.98 21.60 4.48
CA VAL A 597 21.14 20.73 4.28
C VAL A 597 22.34 21.57 3.83
N GLU A 598 23.44 21.52 4.58
CA GLU A 598 24.69 22.16 4.21
C GLU A 598 25.44 21.35 3.14
N ASN A 599 25.93 22.02 2.09
CA ASN A 599 26.75 21.45 1.02
C ASN A 599 26.21 20.12 0.41
N PRO A 600 24.93 20.06 -0.03
CA PRO A 600 24.33 18.83 -0.53
C PRO A 600 25.05 18.31 -1.78
N GLN A 601 25.20 16.99 -1.86
CA GLN A 601 25.79 16.32 -3.01
C GLN A 601 24.80 16.31 -4.19
N LEU A 602 25.34 16.27 -5.42
CA LEU A 602 24.53 16.12 -6.61
C LEU A 602 24.10 14.65 -6.78
N PRO A 603 22.80 14.34 -6.92
CA PRO A 603 22.33 12.95 -7.00
C PRO A 603 22.74 12.26 -8.30
N LEU A 604 22.97 12.99 -9.40
CA LEU A 604 23.29 12.41 -10.71
C LEU A 604 24.73 12.75 -11.14
N ARG A 605 25.50 11.71 -11.49
CA ARG A 605 26.84 11.84 -12.08
C ARG A 605 26.89 11.20 -13.47
N VAL A 606 27.23 11.98 -14.49
CA VAL A 606 27.53 11.45 -15.83
C VAL A 606 28.76 10.55 -15.76
N ILE A 607 28.71 9.37 -16.38
CA ILE A 607 29.84 8.44 -16.45
C ILE A 607 30.48 8.55 -17.83
N ASP A 608 31.63 9.22 -17.90
CA ASP A 608 32.49 9.43 -19.07
C ASP A 608 31.74 9.38 -20.41
N SER A 609 31.26 10.53 -20.90
CA SER A 609 30.96 10.63 -22.32
C SER A 609 32.24 10.27 -23.09
N CYS A 610 32.14 9.24 -23.94
CA CYS A 610 33.24 8.86 -24.79
C CYS A 610 33.51 10.05 -25.71
N MET A 611 34.64 10.76 -25.55
CA MET A 611 35.04 11.85 -26.45
C MET A 611 35.58 11.31 -27.79
N VAL A 612 34.91 10.29 -28.31
CA VAL A 612 35.11 9.73 -29.64
C VAL A 612 34.16 10.50 -30.57
N HIS A 613 34.74 11.57 -31.11
CA HIS A 613 34.31 12.30 -32.30
C HIS A 613 32.86 12.85 -32.32
N GLU A 614 32.72 14.07 -31.79
CA GLU A 614 31.68 15.03 -32.22
C GLU A 614 31.58 15.19 -33.75
N ARG A 615 32.63 14.82 -34.51
CA ARG A 615 32.61 14.87 -35.98
C ARG A 615 31.82 13.73 -36.62
N GLU A 616 31.84 12.53 -36.06
CA GLU A 616 31.11 11.37 -36.63
C GLU A 616 29.62 11.44 -36.28
N LEU A 617 29.27 11.85 -35.05
CA LEU A 617 27.87 12.07 -34.66
C LEU A 617 27.17 13.15 -35.50
N VAL A 618 27.89 14.21 -35.87
CA VAL A 618 27.34 15.30 -36.70
C VAL A 618 27.07 14.84 -38.13
N GLU A 619 27.80 13.85 -38.66
CA GLU A 619 27.55 13.30 -39.99
C GLU A 619 26.30 12.39 -39.99
N GLU A 620 26.12 11.50 -39.01
CA GLU A 620 24.89 10.68 -38.90
C GLU A 620 23.62 11.51 -38.65
N ILE A 621 23.69 12.55 -37.80
CA ILE A 621 22.55 13.44 -37.49
C ILE A 621 22.09 14.22 -38.73
N ASN A 622 23.01 14.61 -39.61
CA ASN A 622 22.71 15.40 -40.81
C ASN A 622 22.03 14.57 -41.93
N GLU A 623 22.25 13.26 -42.00
CA GLU A 623 21.62 12.42 -43.04
C GLU A 623 20.18 11.98 -42.69
N HIS A 624 19.84 11.85 -41.40
CA HIS A 624 18.56 11.27 -40.97
C HIS A 624 17.55 12.26 -40.37
N GLY A 625 17.87 13.56 -40.32
CA GLY A 625 16.92 14.63 -39.96
C GLY A 625 16.38 14.62 -38.52
N ASN A 626 16.81 13.66 -37.71
CA ASN A 626 16.40 13.48 -36.33
C ASN A 626 17.51 14.01 -35.41
N ALA A 627 17.45 15.30 -35.08
CA ALA A 627 18.25 15.91 -34.01
C ALA A 627 17.77 15.44 -32.62
N GLY A 628 17.67 14.12 -32.44
CA GLY A 628 17.23 13.48 -31.22
C GLY A 628 18.31 13.58 -30.16
N GLN A 629 18.06 14.37 -29.13
CA GLN A 629 18.97 14.56 -28.00
C GLN A 629 19.43 13.20 -27.45
N VAL A 630 20.74 12.94 -27.53
CA VAL A 630 21.34 11.64 -27.20
C VAL A 630 21.23 11.38 -25.70
N SER A 631 20.81 10.17 -25.33
CA SER A 631 20.75 9.76 -23.92
C SER A 631 22.12 9.30 -23.45
N ILE A 632 22.59 9.85 -22.34
CA ILE A 632 23.93 9.59 -21.79
C ILE A 632 23.86 8.67 -20.55
N PRO A 633 24.90 7.85 -20.29
CA PRO A 633 24.99 7.00 -19.10
C PRO A 633 25.20 7.83 -17.83
N VAL A 634 24.34 7.62 -16.84
CA VAL A 634 24.30 8.39 -15.58
C VAL A 634 24.21 7.44 -14.39
N ALA A 635 25.06 7.68 -13.38
CA ALA A 635 24.96 7.06 -12.08
C ALA A 635 24.09 7.95 -11.17
N TRP A 636 22.91 7.46 -10.79
CA TRP A 636 22.08 8.08 -9.76
C TRP A 636 22.45 7.52 -8.40
N THR A 637 22.93 8.37 -7.49
CA THR A 637 23.38 7.99 -6.16
C THR A 637 22.35 8.41 -5.11
N LEU A 638 22.00 7.49 -4.22
CA LEU A 638 21.26 7.76 -2.99
C LEU A 638 22.26 7.73 -1.82
N ASP A 639 22.65 8.91 -1.37
CA ASP A 639 23.53 9.10 -0.21
C ASP A 639 22.76 9.07 1.12
N SER A 640 23.45 9.32 2.24
CA SER A 640 22.86 9.32 3.58
C SER A 640 21.85 10.46 3.84
N ILE A 641 21.69 11.39 2.90
CA ILE A 641 20.69 12.48 2.96
C ILE A 641 19.55 12.19 1.99
N SER A 642 19.87 12.04 0.71
CA SER A 642 18.92 11.80 -0.39
C SER A 642 18.21 10.44 -0.34
N MET A 643 18.63 9.52 0.54
CA MET A 643 17.84 8.32 0.86
C MET A 643 16.54 8.60 1.61
N TRP A 644 16.42 9.76 2.28
CA TRP A 644 15.24 10.12 3.05
C TRP A 644 14.17 10.74 2.15
N GLN A 645 12.98 10.14 2.16
CA GLN A 645 11.80 10.71 1.54
C GLN A 645 11.23 11.88 2.38
N GLN A 646 10.45 12.75 1.73
CA GLN A 646 9.74 13.89 2.32
C GLN A 646 10.61 15.05 2.84
N ILE A 647 11.87 15.16 2.38
CA ILE A 647 12.66 16.38 2.60
C ILE A 647 12.03 17.57 1.85
N ASP A 648 11.75 17.40 0.56
CA ASP A 648 11.05 18.34 -0.30
C ASP A 648 10.26 17.54 -1.34
N ARG A 649 9.01 17.92 -1.58
CA ARG A 649 8.11 17.25 -2.52
C ARG A 649 8.69 17.13 -3.94
N ARG A 650 9.49 18.10 -4.39
CA ARG A 650 10.11 18.10 -5.73
C ARG A 650 11.16 17.00 -5.86
N ILE A 651 11.96 16.77 -4.81
CA ILE A 651 12.95 15.68 -4.78
C ILE A 651 12.22 14.35 -4.89
N ASP A 652 11.22 14.16 -4.03
CA ASP A 652 10.36 12.98 -4.02
C ASP A 652 9.71 12.73 -5.41
N GLU A 653 9.06 13.73 -6.02
CA GLU A 653 8.39 13.61 -7.33
C GLU A 653 9.38 13.35 -8.48
N ILE A 654 10.58 13.95 -8.46
CA ILE A 654 11.65 13.66 -9.42
C ILE A 654 12.17 12.22 -9.24
N PHE A 655 12.42 11.80 -8.01
CA PHE A 655 12.95 10.46 -7.72
C PHE A 655 11.94 9.36 -8.10
N GLU A 656 10.65 9.57 -7.87
CA GLU A 656 9.59 8.69 -8.38
C GLU A 656 9.53 8.68 -9.92
N LEU A 657 9.72 9.82 -10.58
CA LEU A 657 9.75 9.89 -12.06
C LEU A 657 10.95 9.14 -12.66
N ILE A 658 12.14 9.28 -12.06
CA ILE A 658 13.33 8.49 -12.44
C ILE A 658 13.08 7.00 -12.16
N TRP A 659 12.52 6.67 -10.99
CA TRP A 659 12.17 5.30 -10.61
C TRP A 659 11.14 4.64 -11.54
N ALA A 660 10.17 5.41 -12.03
CA ALA A 660 9.19 4.93 -12.99
C ALA A 660 9.85 4.69 -14.36
N SER A 661 10.72 5.60 -14.81
CA SER A 661 11.48 5.47 -16.06
C SER A 661 12.40 4.26 -16.05
N TYR A 662 13.17 4.09 -14.99
CA TYR A 662 14.03 2.92 -14.79
C TYR A 662 13.25 1.58 -14.84
N ARG A 663 11.94 1.58 -14.54
CA ARG A 663 11.09 0.38 -14.51
C ARG A 663 10.22 0.16 -15.75
N SER A 664 9.75 1.22 -16.40
CA SER A 664 8.94 1.12 -17.63
C SER A 664 9.77 0.76 -18.87
N LEU A 665 11.10 0.72 -18.76
CA LEU A 665 12.03 0.61 -19.88
C LEU A 665 12.88 -0.67 -19.83
N ARG A 666 13.04 -1.30 -21.00
CA ARG A 666 14.25 -2.09 -21.31
C ARG A 666 15.40 -1.09 -21.43
N ARG A 667 16.56 -1.38 -20.83
CA ARG A 667 17.48 -0.33 -20.33
C ARG A 667 18.14 0.52 -21.41
N SER A 668 18.08 0.09 -22.66
CA SER A 668 18.75 0.72 -23.79
C SER A 668 17.90 1.71 -24.59
N PHE A 669 16.56 1.66 -24.52
CA PHE A 669 15.71 2.41 -25.45
C PHE A 669 14.45 2.99 -24.80
N ILE A 670 14.48 4.31 -24.54
CA ILE A 670 13.25 5.08 -24.28
C ILE A 670 12.49 5.19 -25.60
N SER A 671 11.23 4.73 -25.66
CA SER A 671 10.39 5.07 -26.82
C SER A 671 10.19 6.59 -26.87
N HIS A 672 10.03 7.14 -28.08
CA HIS A 672 9.94 8.59 -28.27
C HIS A 672 8.86 9.23 -27.38
N ASP A 673 7.69 8.57 -27.29
CA ASP A 673 6.55 9.02 -26.48
C ASP A 673 6.84 8.98 -24.97
N VAL A 674 7.55 7.96 -24.47
CA VAL A 674 7.93 7.85 -23.05
C VAL A 674 8.97 8.92 -22.70
N ARG A 675 9.88 9.27 -23.62
CA ARG A 675 10.85 10.35 -23.41
C ARG A 675 10.16 11.71 -23.32
N ILE A 676 9.24 12.00 -24.25
CA ILE A 676 8.45 13.24 -24.21
C ILE A 676 7.66 13.32 -22.89
N SER A 677 6.95 12.24 -22.51
CA SER A 677 6.17 12.23 -21.26
C SER A 677 7.04 12.36 -20.00
N PHE A 678 8.29 11.89 -20.03
CA PHE A 678 9.27 12.14 -18.96
C PHE A 678 9.66 13.61 -18.88
N GLU A 679 10.08 14.19 -20.01
CA GLU A 679 10.58 15.57 -20.10
C GLU A 679 9.48 16.59 -19.75
N GLU A 680 8.23 16.37 -20.21
CA GLU A 680 7.06 17.16 -19.82
C GLU A 680 6.77 17.10 -18.31
N ARG A 681 6.82 15.90 -17.71
CA ARG A 681 6.59 15.72 -16.27
C ARG A 681 7.70 16.34 -15.44
N LEU A 682 8.96 16.16 -15.85
CA LEU A 682 10.12 16.77 -15.19
C LEU A 682 9.99 18.30 -15.24
N LEU A 683 9.69 18.87 -16.42
CA LEU A 683 9.52 20.31 -16.57
C LEU A 683 8.40 20.83 -15.66
N ALA A 684 7.24 20.16 -15.60
CA ALA A 684 6.15 20.55 -14.72
C ALA A 684 6.51 20.55 -13.22
N ILE A 685 7.31 19.57 -12.76
CA ILE A 685 7.83 19.54 -11.38
C ILE A 685 8.79 20.71 -11.13
N VAL A 686 9.69 20.99 -12.08
CA VAL A 686 10.70 22.05 -11.97
C VAL A 686 10.07 23.46 -12.02
N THR A 687 9.06 23.68 -12.87
CA THR A 687 8.36 24.97 -12.98
C THR A 687 7.29 25.18 -11.91
N GLY A 688 6.98 24.16 -11.11
CA GLY A 688 5.84 24.17 -10.18
C GLY A 688 4.49 24.26 -10.88
N SER A 689 4.42 23.92 -12.17
CA SER A 689 3.17 23.91 -12.92
C SER A 689 2.23 22.82 -12.38
N PRO A 690 0.95 23.10 -12.11
CA PRO A 690 0.00 22.07 -11.74
C PRO A 690 -0.05 21.01 -12.86
N ARG A 691 -0.16 19.74 -12.46
CA ARG A 691 -0.23 18.62 -13.41
C ARG A 691 -1.30 18.87 -14.46
N SER A 692 -1.06 18.37 -15.68
CA SER A 692 -2.03 18.40 -16.77
C SER A 692 -3.42 17.95 -16.27
N PRO A 693 -4.52 18.64 -16.62
CA PRO A 693 -5.83 18.47 -15.97
C PRO A 693 -6.40 17.03 -15.95
N SER A 694 -5.88 16.12 -16.77
CA SER A 694 -6.32 14.72 -16.84
C SER A 694 -6.11 13.92 -15.54
N LEU A 695 -5.15 14.30 -14.69
CA LEU A 695 -4.91 13.66 -13.37
C LEU A 695 -5.18 14.61 -12.16
N GLY A 696 -5.71 15.81 -12.40
CA GLY A 696 -6.08 16.73 -11.33
C GLY A 696 -7.46 16.40 -10.76
N HIS A 697 -7.52 15.72 -9.62
CA HIS A 697 -8.76 15.47 -8.83
C HIS A 697 -9.99 15.17 -9.72
N GLN A 698 -9.92 14.07 -10.49
CA GLN A 698 -11.16 13.47 -10.97
C GLN A 698 -12.05 13.20 -9.75
N ASN A 699 -13.34 13.52 -9.83
CA ASN A 699 -14.29 13.23 -8.75
C ASN A 699 -14.15 11.73 -8.38
N GLU A 700 -13.93 11.44 -7.10
CA GLU A 700 -13.67 10.10 -6.56
C GLU A 700 -14.63 9.04 -7.13
N HIS A 701 -15.91 9.41 -7.19
CA HIS A 701 -16.98 8.57 -7.74
C HIS A 701 -16.88 8.39 -9.27
N THR A 702 -16.47 9.40 -10.02
CA THR A 702 -16.24 9.31 -11.47
C THR A 702 -15.01 8.46 -11.79
N ALA A 703 -13.94 8.59 -11.00
CA ALA A 703 -12.75 7.74 -11.12
C ALA A 703 -13.09 6.28 -10.80
N PHE A 704 -13.91 6.02 -9.77
CA PHE A 704 -14.45 4.70 -9.48
C PHE A 704 -15.31 4.13 -10.60
N VAL A 705 -16.26 4.91 -11.15
CA VAL A 705 -17.10 4.49 -12.28
C VAL A 705 -16.23 4.10 -13.49
N LYS A 706 -15.19 4.89 -13.79
CA LYS A 706 -14.22 4.56 -14.85
C LYS A 706 -13.46 3.27 -14.56
N TRP A 707 -13.02 3.06 -13.32
CA TRP A 707 -12.30 1.85 -12.91
C TRP A 707 -13.15 0.57 -12.93
N VAL A 708 -14.43 0.67 -12.55
CA VAL A 708 -15.38 -0.46 -12.65
C VAL A 708 -15.65 -0.84 -14.10
N ASN A 709 -15.79 0.15 -14.99
CA ASN A 709 -15.97 -0.05 -16.44
C ASN A 709 -14.64 -0.19 -17.21
N THR A 710 -13.50 -0.39 -16.52
CA THR A 710 -12.23 -0.70 -17.19
C THR A 710 -12.19 -2.19 -17.52
N ASP A 711 -12.39 -2.51 -18.80
CA ASP A 711 -12.27 -3.88 -19.29
C ASP A 711 -10.86 -4.45 -18.98
N PRO A 712 -10.76 -5.70 -18.49
CA PRO A 712 -9.47 -6.37 -18.39
C PRO A 712 -8.99 -6.62 -19.82
N LEU A 713 -8.00 -5.85 -20.26
CA LEU A 713 -7.57 -5.73 -21.67
C LEU A 713 -7.67 -7.03 -22.48
N ASP A 714 -8.49 -6.94 -23.52
CA ASP A 714 -8.77 -8.00 -24.48
C ASP A 714 -7.60 -8.11 -25.46
N ASP A 715 -6.78 -9.16 -25.32
CA ASP A 715 -5.69 -9.42 -26.25
C ASP A 715 -5.52 -10.93 -26.48
N GLN A 716 -5.35 -11.29 -27.75
CA GLN A 716 -4.93 -12.61 -28.24
C GLN A 716 -3.46 -12.88 -27.86
N GLY A 717 -3.15 -12.88 -26.56
CA GLY A 717 -1.79 -12.92 -26.03
C GLY A 717 -1.65 -13.94 -24.91
N ASN A 718 -0.59 -14.75 -25.00
CA ASN A 718 -0.27 -15.87 -24.11
C ASN A 718 -0.55 -15.56 -22.62
N TYR A 719 -1.60 -16.18 -22.07
CA TYR A 719 -1.90 -16.21 -20.63
C TYR A 719 -0.92 -17.18 -19.95
N GLY A 720 0.34 -16.74 -19.87
CA GLY A 720 1.45 -17.54 -19.38
C GLY A 720 1.60 -18.85 -20.16
N VAL A 721 1.14 -19.92 -19.53
CA VAL A 721 1.44 -21.33 -19.85
C VAL A 721 0.26 -22.05 -20.52
N MET A 722 -0.83 -21.32 -20.77
CA MET A 722 -2.01 -21.80 -21.49
C MET A 722 -1.84 -21.80 -23.03
N GLY A 723 -0.66 -21.40 -23.53
CA GLY A 723 -0.31 -21.43 -24.95
C GLY A 723 -0.85 -20.26 -25.79
N GLU A 724 -0.61 -20.35 -27.10
CA GLU A 724 -1.26 -19.50 -28.11
C GLU A 724 -2.71 -19.96 -28.34
N GLY A 725 -3.60 -19.05 -28.75
CA GLY A 725 -4.99 -19.37 -29.15
C GLY A 725 -6.07 -19.17 -28.08
N TRP A 726 -5.73 -18.70 -26.86
CA TRP A 726 -6.71 -18.46 -25.80
C TRP A 726 -7.32 -17.04 -25.90
N SER A 727 -8.56 -16.88 -26.40
CA SER A 727 -9.25 -15.58 -26.49
C SER A 727 -10.50 -15.48 -25.60
N HIS A 728 -10.28 -14.99 -24.38
CA HIS A 728 -11.19 -14.21 -23.53
C HIS A 728 -12.65 -14.65 -23.36
N ASP A 729 -13.55 -14.42 -24.32
CA ASP A 729 -15.01 -14.36 -24.06
C ASP A 729 -15.93 -15.08 -25.10
N THR A 730 -15.38 -15.83 -26.06
CA THR A 730 -16.14 -16.41 -27.19
C THR A 730 -16.40 -17.91 -27.15
N ASP A 731 -15.81 -18.66 -26.22
CA ASP A 731 -16.08 -20.10 -26.01
C ASP A 731 -17.45 -20.32 -25.30
N SER A 732 -18.53 -19.95 -25.96
CA SER A 732 -19.86 -20.53 -25.69
C SER A 732 -19.82 -22.03 -26.00
N ASP A 733 -20.52 -22.85 -25.22
CA ASP A 733 -20.59 -24.32 -25.20
C ASP A 733 -20.74 -25.01 -26.59
N LYS A 734 -19.68 -24.94 -27.40
CA LYS A 734 -19.55 -25.51 -28.75
C LYS A 734 -18.18 -26.19 -28.92
N GLU A 735 -17.81 -27.04 -27.96
CA GLU A 735 -17.16 -28.30 -28.34
C GLU A 735 -18.22 -29.13 -29.08
N GLY A 736 -18.50 -28.73 -30.32
CA GLY A 736 -19.28 -29.50 -31.26
C GLY A 736 -18.49 -30.75 -31.63
N SER A 737 -19.19 -31.86 -31.78
CA SER A 737 -18.63 -33.07 -32.37
C SER A 737 -18.05 -32.77 -33.76
N GLU A 738 -16.75 -32.94 -33.95
CA GLU A 738 -16.19 -33.44 -35.20
C GLU A 738 -14.77 -33.97 -34.98
N ASN A 739 -14.45 -35.06 -35.68
CA ASN A 739 -13.16 -35.72 -35.57
C ASN A 739 -12.16 -34.98 -36.46
N ASP A 740 -11.01 -34.59 -35.91
CA ASP A 740 -9.80 -34.40 -36.72
C ASP A 740 -8.56 -34.87 -35.96
N PHE A 741 -8.47 -36.20 -35.80
CA PHE A 741 -7.22 -36.87 -35.47
C PHE A 741 -6.51 -37.21 -36.78
N GLY A 742 -5.46 -36.43 -37.08
CA GLY A 742 -4.29 -36.80 -37.86
C GLY A 742 -4.50 -37.67 -39.10
N SER A 743 -4.43 -37.05 -40.28
CA SER A 743 -4.00 -37.72 -41.50
C SER A 743 -2.52 -38.12 -41.39
N GLU A 744 -2.26 -39.33 -40.86
CA GLU A 744 -0.94 -39.96 -41.02
C GLU A 744 -0.68 -40.23 -42.50
N ALA A 745 0.44 -39.74 -43.01
CA ALA A 745 0.92 -40.04 -44.34
C ALA A 745 1.70 -41.36 -44.29
N ASP A 746 1.06 -42.46 -44.70
CA ASP A 746 1.72 -43.74 -44.93
C ASP A 746 2.82 -43.56 -46.00
N THR A 747 4.08 -43.73 -45.59
CA THR A 747 5.20 -43.89 -46.51
C THR A 747 5.18 -45.28 -47.11
N GLU A 748 5.11 -45.37 -48.44
CA GLU A 748 5.36 -46.61 -49.17
C GLU A 748 6.79 -47.11 -48.90
N ASP A 749 6.93 -48.39 -48.55
CA ASP A 749 8.16 -49.16 -48.78
C ASP A 749 7.75 -50.49 -49.44
N ASN A 750 8.31 -50.73 -50.63
CA ASN A 750 8.10 -51.93 -51.43
C ASN A 750 9.49 -52.45 -51.86
N ALA A 751 9.77 -53.72 -51.52
CA ALA A 751 11.00 -54.50 -51.74
C ALA A 751 12.08 -54.45 -50.63
#